data_AF-A0A918CJE5-F1
#
_entry.id   AF-A0A918CJE5-F1
#
_cell.length_a   1.000
_cell.length_b   1.000
_cell.length_c   1.000
_cell.angle_alpha   90.00
_cell.angle_beta   90.00
_cell.angle_gamma   90.00
#
_symmetry.space_group_name_H-M   'P 1'
#
loop_
_entity.id
_entity.type
_entity.pdbx_description
1 polymer ?
#
loop_
_entity_poly.entity_id
_entity_poly.type
_entity_poly.pdbx_seq_one_letter_code
_entity_poly.pdbx_strand_id
1 'polypeptide(L)'
;MDPAQLALDPDELRRLDECAKEPIRTPGSIQAHGTLLGIDRTGLIAVASENASDWLGHLVAELGNTELEYAVRSGQAIDPVRITWQGEACDAIVHHRDAITIVEIEPLPESGEYARTAVVGAIMRTSQMSSEDELRAAVVAEIREITGFDRVMMYHFHDDGHGEVVAEARAEELPPYLGLHFPSSDIPPQARALYISKIGRTIASTEAPGIPLVALADDPLTIDLSDAELRTVSPYHLQFMRNMGQASSFSLSIVESGRLVGMITCADRGERRLPVLLRRALEVLAGQIALQLASMRQISRLQHMVDVRARRAELLAPLYASDDIHAALLGGTATVLDLVPADGVLVRIAGTSRMAGETPALGPILQVLERVGSTPFVSECLLTERPDLAELIPGVAGLLVVPLAESGDVLVFFRGELAREISWLGDPGGTNRPDELSPRTSFAAWKRTVRDRSAPWGTVVEEAAELGHELEVALQRRAEAQLAELAMRDALTGLYNRRYLVERLATRGPVGEAGKAMLFVDLDDFKSVNDAHGHDAGDAVILEVANRLIESSREQDVVVRLGGDEFVVLLDGVIGEDVEAIADRLVQSIAVPIVTSRAVLSVTASCGVVVAEPGSPRVGLLEAADAAMYRAKHAGRNRVSL
;
A
#
# COMPACT_ATOMS: atom_id res chain seq x y z
N MET A 1 3.07 20.67 2.48
CA MET A 1 2.79 20.73 3.93
C MET A 1 2.64 19.29 4.35
N ASP A 2 3.40 18.82 5.32
CA ASP A 2 3.25 17.46 5.84
C ASP A 2 1.85 17.34 6.46
N PRO A 3 0.97 16.42 5.99
CA PRO A 3 -0.38 16.24 6.54
C PRO A 3 -0.37 16.00 8.05
N ALA A 4 0.72 15.44 8.59
CA ALA A 4 0.95 15.28 10.03
C ALA A 4 1.11 16.63 10.77
N GLN A 5 1.72 17.63 10.14
CA GLN A 5 1.93 18.96 10.73
C GLN A 5 0.65 19.83 10.73
N LEU A 6 -0.29 19.54 9.83
CA LEU A 6 -1.60 20.19 9.77
C LEU A 6 -2.58 19.74 10.88
N ALA A 7 -2.23 18.67 11.62
CA ALA A 7 -3.04 18.09 12.70
C ALA A 7 -2.60 18.49 14.11
N LEU A 8 -1.42 19.11 14.26
CA LEU A 8 -0.89 19.51 15.57
C LEU A 8 -1.44 20.90 15.95
N ASP A 9 -1.92 20.98 17.19
CA ASP A 9 -2.34 22.24 17.82
C ASP A 9 -1.18 23.28 17.75
N PRO A 10 -1.42 24.55 17.36
CA PRO A 10 -0.41 25.60 17.40
C PRO A 10 0.37 25.71 18.72
N ASP A 11 -0.26 25.37 19.84
CA ASP A 11 0.41 25.29 21.15
C ASP A 11 1.43 24.15 21.20
N GLU A 12 1.15 23.01 20.56
CA GLU A 12 2.06 21.88 20.46
C GLU A 12 3.29 22.22 19.60
N LEU A 13 3.11 22.92 18.48
CA LEU A 13 4.22 23.38 17.65
C LEU A 13 5.17 24.30 18.41
N ARG A 14 4.63 25.30 19.13
CA ARG A 14 5.45 26.20 19.95
C ARG A 14 6.25 25.47 21.02
N ARG A 15 5.66 24.46 21.67
CA ARG A 15 6.34 23.62 22.66
C ARG A 15 7.51 22.85 22.04
N LEU A 16 7.31 22.29 20.85
CA LEU A 16 8.38 21.58 20.13
C LEU A 16 9.56 22.51 19.81
N ASP A 17 9.28 23.75 19.39
CA ASP A 17 10.31 24.76 19.08
C ASP A 17 11.12 25.18 20.31
N GLU A 18 10.48 25.36 21.47
CA GLU A 18 11.19 25.72 22.71
C GLU A 18 11.98 24.53 23.26
N CYS A 19 11.41 23.32 23.28
CA CYS A 19 12.13 22.10 23.68
C CYS A 19 13.40 21.92 22.84
N ALA A 20 13.34 22.19 21.53
CA ALA A 20 14.46 22.05 20.60
C ALA A 20 15.69 22.95 20.90
N LYS A 21 15.56 23.93 21.79
CA LYS A 21 16.67 24.82 22.19
C LYS A 21 17.52 24.26 23.32
N GLU A 22 17.04 23.27 24.07
CA GLU A 22 17.77 22.70 25.21
C GLU A 22 18.97 21.85 24.74
N PRO A 23 20.21 22.13 25.20
CA PRO A 23 21.41 21.40 24.77
C PRO A 23 21.56 20.04 25.46
N ILE A 24 20.62 19.11 25.19
CA ILE A 24 20.54 17.80 25.87
C ILE A 24 21.71 16.85 25.53
N ARG A 25 22.52 17.15 24.51
CA ARG A 25 23.73 16.39 24.12
C ARG A 25 24.94 16.75 24.96
N THR A 26 25.01 18.00 25.44
CA THR A 26 26.17 18.57 26.12
C THR A 26 25.76 19.17 27.47
N PRO A 27 25.14 18.38 28.39
CA PRO A 27 24.56 18.92 29.63
C PRO A 27 25.60 19.34 30.68
N GLY A 28 26.90 19.12 30.44
CA GLY A 28 27.99 19.49 31.36
C GLY A 28 28.01 18.73 32.68
N SER A 29 27.22 17.66 32.81
CA SER A 29 27.12 16.85 34.02
C SER A 29 26.74 15.41 33.69
N ILE A 30 26.91 14.52 34.69
CA ILE A 30 26.48 13.12 34.67
C ILE A 30 25.53 12.79 35.83
N GLN A 31 24.84 11.66 35.76
CA GLN A 31 24.02 11.11 36.85
C GLN A 31 24.90 10.66 38.02
N ALA A 32 24.39 10.77 39.24
CA ALA A 32 25.16 10.58 40.48
C ALA A 32 25.68 9.16 40.76
N HIS A 33 25.22 8.16 40.01
CA HIS A 33 25.46 6.74 40.32
C HIS A 33 26.74 6.18 39.70
N GLY A 34 27.58 7.02 39.10
CA GLY A 34 28.83 6.63 38.47
C GLY A 34 29.83 7.79 38.38
N THR A 35 30.88 7.55 37.62
CA THR A 35 32.00 8.48 37.41
C THR A 35 32.31 8.57 35.92
N LEU A 36 32.75 9.73 35.45
CA LEU A 36 33.17 9.92 34.06
C LEU A 36 34.58 10.50 34.00
N LEU A 37 35.43 9.94 33.14
CA LEU A 37 36.74 10.46 32.79
C LEU A 37 36.80 10.75 31.29
N GLY A 38 37.31 11.90 30.90
CA GLY A 38 37.64 12.25 29.52
C GLY A 38 39.14 12.23 29.32
N ILE A 39 39.61 11.33 28.47
CA ILE A 39 41.02 11.01 28.27
C ILE A 39 41.45 11.49 26.88
N ASP A 40 42.51 12.28 26.81
CA ASP A 40 43.05 12.76 25.54
C ASP A 40 43.85 11.67 24.79
N ARG A 41 44.37 12.00 23.60
CA ARG A 41 45.14 11.06 22.78
C ARG A 41 46.48 10.62 23.38
N THR A 42 46.99 11.35 24.38
CA THR A 42 48.22 10.99 25.10
C THR A 42 47.96 10.02 26.24
N GLY A 43 46.69 9.81 26.62
CA GLY A 43 46.28 9.03 27.78
C GLY A 43 46.13 9.89 29.04
N LEU A 44 46.20 11.22 28.93
CA LEU A 44 46.01 12.16 30.03
C LEU A 44 44.53 12.36 30.31
N ILE A 45 44.15 12.31 31.59
CA ILE A 45 42.79 12.63 32.04
C ILE A 45 42.63 14.15 32.01
N ALA A 46 42.00 14.64 30.94
CA ALA A 46 41.78 16.07 30.70
C ALA A 46 40.43 16.55 31.27
N VAL A 47 39.50 15.64 31.52
CA VAL A 47 38.17 15.91 32.07
C VAL A 47 37.84 14.82 33.09
N ALA A 48 37.19 15.19 34.18
CA ALA A 48 36.64 14.27 35.15
C ALA A 48 35.30 14.81 35.67
N SER A 49 34.39 13.92 36.07
CA SER A 49 33.29 14.33 36.94
C SER A 49 33.84 14.78 38.30
N GLU A 50 33.14 15.68 38.98
CA GLU A 50 33.59 16.29 40.25
C GLU A 50 33.98 15.24 41.31
N ASN A 51 33.30 14.09 41.36
CA ASN A 51 33.65 12.97 42.25
C ASN A 51 34.96 12.23 41.91
N ALA A 52 35.65 12.63 40.83
CA ALA A 52 36.94 12.13 40.39
C ALA A 52 37.90 13.25 39.97
N SER A 53 37.67 14.49 40.41
CA SER A 53 38.50 15.65 40.04
C SER A 53 39.96 15.50 40.43
N ASP A 54 40.25 14.73 41.48
CA ASP A 54 41.62 14.46 41.95
C ASP A 54 42.46 13.70 40.92
N TRP A 55 41.84 13.07 39.91
CA TRP A 55 42.51 12.38 38.82
C TRP A 55 42.81 13.26 37.61
N LEU A 56 42.42 14.53 37.61
CA LEU A 56 42.74 15.46 36.53
C LEU A 56 44.25 15.63 36.39
N GLY A 57 44.76 15.53 35.15
CA GLY A 57 46.18 15.64 34.85
C GLY A 57 47.00 14.37 35.11
N HIS A 58 46.38 13.28 35.59
CA HIS A 58 47.01 11.96 35.69
C HIS A 58 46.90 11.17 34.39
N LEU A 59 47.82 10.23 34.16
CA LEU A 59 47.71 9.28 33.05
C LEU A 59 46.75 8.14 33.42
N VAL A 60 45.97 7.65 32.45
CA VAL A 60 45.06 6.50 32.63
C VAL A 60 45.80 5.24 33.13
N ALA A 61 47.07 5.07 32.79
CA ALA A 61 47.90 3.96 33.28
C ALA A 61 48.13 4.01 34.81
N GLU A 62 48.07 5.20 35.42
CA GLU A 62 48.23 5.38 36.87
C GLU A 62 47.01 4.87 37.66
N LEU A 63 45.87 4.63 36.99
CA LEU A 63 44.71 3.99 37.59
C LEU A 63 44.95 2.52 37.97
N GLY A 64 46.03 1.89 37.46
CA GLY A 64 46.38 0.51 37.78
C GLY A 64 45.46 -0.56 37.18
N ASN A 65 44.66 -0.20 36.17
CA ASN A 65 43.73 -1.10 35.49
C ASN A 65 44.22 -1.42 34.07
N THR A 66 44.98 -2.51 33.90
CA THR A 66 45.62 -2.87 32.62
C THR A 66 44.63 -3.10 31.48
N GLU A 67 43.48 -3.71 31.76
CA GLU A 67 42.43 -3.94 30.75
C GLU A 67 41.79 -2.63 30.28
N LEU A 68 41.58 -1.69 31.21
CA LEU A 68 41.05 -0.37 30.88
C LEU A 68 42.05 0.46 30.08
N GLU A 69 43.33 0.46 30.48
CA GLU A 69 44.38 1.10 29.70
C GLU A 69 44.41 0.54 28.27
N TYR A 70 44.35 -0.79 28.14
CA TYR A 70 44.30 -1.44 26.84
C TYR A 70 43.08 -1.01 26.02
N ALA A 71 41.88 -1.00 26.59
CA ALA A 71 40.66 -0.57 25.91
C ALA A 71 40.77 0.89 25.42
N VAL A 72 41.21 1.80 26.30
CA VAL A 72 41.41 3.22 25.99
C VAL A 72 42.44 3.44 24.87
N ARG A 73 43.55 2.71 24.88
CA ARG A 73 44.65 2.92 23.89
C ARG A 73 44.43 2.19 22.57
N SER A 74 43.80 1.01 22.60
CA SER A 74 43.65 0.17 21.43
C SER A 74 42.47 0.55 20.54
N GLY A 75 41.47 1.26 21.08
CA GLY A 75 40.23 1.53 20.35
C GLY A 75 39.31 0.31 20.24
N GLN A 76 39.65 -0.82 20.86
CA GLN A 76 38.84 -2.03 20.80
C GLN A 76 37.64 -1.92 21.75
N ALA A 77 36.45 -2.24 21.24
CA ALA A 77 35.20 -2.25 22.00
C ALA A 77 35.14 -3.46 22.95
N ILE A 78 35.83 -3.37 24.08
CA ILE A 78 35.56 -4.20 25.25
C ILE A 78 34.50 -3.46 26.06
N ASP A 79 33.25 -3.96 26.06
CA ASP A 79 32.12 -3.31 26.72
C ASP A 79 31.28 -4.31 27.55
N PRO A 80 31.24 -4.18 28.89
CA PRO A 80 32.09 -3.36 29.73
C PRO A 80 33.45 -4.03 30.03
N VAL A 81 34.42 -3.22 30.47
CA VAL A 81 35.68 -3.67 31.08
C VAL A 81 35.49 -3.79 32.59
N ARG A 82 35.85 -4.94 33.18
CA ARG A 82 35.79 -5.11 34.65
C ARG A 82 37.01 -4.43 35.28
N ILE A 83 36.79 -3.46 36.17
CA ILE A 83 37.88 -2.72 36.81
C ILE A 83 37.73 -2.69 38.33
N THR A 84 38.82 -2.33 39.02
CA THR A 84 38.76 -1.89 40.41
C THR A 84 38.86 -0.37 40.46
N TRP A 85 37.85 0.29 41.01
CA TRP A 85 37.80 1.74 41.17
C TRP A 85 37.53 2.09 42.63
N GLN A 86 38.41 2.88 43.26
CA GLN A 86 38.32 3.26 44.67
C GLN A 86 38.13 2.07 45.66
N GLY A 87 38.65 0.89 45.30
CA GLY A 87 38.55 -0.32 46.12
C GLY A 87 37.31 -1.17 45.86
N GLU A 88 36.41 -0.74 44.97
CA GLU A 88 35.21 -1.47 44.58
C GLU A 88 35.32 -2.04 43.16
N ALA A 89 34.60 -3.12 42.90
CA ALA A 89 34.50 -3.70 41.56
C ALA A 89 33.46 -2.94 40.72
N CYS A 90 33.90 -2.40 39.59
CA CYS A 90 33.08 -1.58 38.70
C CYS A 90 33.09 -2.12 37.27
N ASP A 91 32.09 -1.72 36.49
CA ASP A 91 32.08 -1.83 35.04
C ASP A 91 32.53 -0.49 34.44
N ALA A 92 33.52 -0.53 33.56
CA ALA A 92 33.98 0.63 32.79
C ALA A 92 33.52 0.52 31.33
N ILE A 93 32.88 1.56 30.82
CA ILE A 93 32.37 1.67 29.45
C ILE A 93 33.21 2.70 28.72
N VAL A 94 33.83 2.32 27.60
CA VAL A 94 34.76 3.17 26.86
C VAL A 94 34.14 3.61 25.53
N HIS A 95 34.04 4.92 25.32
CA HIS A 95 33.55 5.53 24.08
C HIS A 95 34.66 6.33 23.41
N HIS A 96 35.02 5.94 22.19
CA HIS A 96 36.01 6.66 21.40
C HIS A 96 35.36 7.77 20.57
N ARG A 97 35.82 9.01 20.73
CA ARG A 97 35.47 10.17 19.88
C ARG A 97 36.73 10.81 19.33
N ASP A 98 36.59 11.56 18.24
CA ASP A 98 37.73 12.12 17.48
C ASP A 98 38.68 12.99 18.33
N ALA A 99 38.18 13.66 19.37
CA ALA A 99 38.94 14.57 20.22
C ALA A 99 39.29 14.00 21.62
N ILE A 100 38.41 13.20 22.21
CA ILE A 100 38.54 12.72 23.60
C ILE A 100 37.91 11.32 23.73
N THR A 101 38.53 10.42 24.48
CA THR A 101 37.94 9.12 24.84
C THR A 101 37.19 9.28 26.15
N ILE A 102 35.90 8.96 26.16
CA ILE A 102 35.06 9.03 27.37
C ILE A 102 35.08 7.65 28.03
N VAL A 103 35.37 7.60 29.32
CA VAL A 103 35.29 6.39 30.15
C VAL A 103 34.25 6.62 31.24
N GLU A 104 33.21 5.81 31.24
CA GLU A 104 32.18 5.79 32.28
C GLU A 104 32.46 4.65 33.24
N ILE A 105 32.37 4.88 34.54
CA ILE A 105 32.64 3.87 35.57
C ILE A 105 31.39 3.75 36.45
N GLU A 106 30.80 2.56 36.47
CA GLU A 106 29.61 2.24 37.26
C GLU A 106 29.94 1.14 38.29
N PRO A 107 29.68 1.35 39.59
CA PRO A 107 29.78 0.29 40.59
C PRO A 107 28.84 -0.87 40.27
N LEU A 108 29.30 -2.10 40.51
CA LEU A 108 28.46 -3.28 40.35
C LEU A 108 27.28 -3.23 41.32
N PRO A 109 26.02 -3.40 40.84
CA PRO A 109 24.89 -3.60 41.72
C PRO A 109 25.05 -4.89 42.55
N GLU A 110 24.57 -4.91 43.79
CA GLU A 110 24.73 -6.04 44.73
C GLU A 110 24.04 -7.36 44.28
N SER A 111 23.33 -7.38 43.14
CA SER A 111 22.55 -8.53 42.65
C SER A 111 22.55 -8.61 41.12
N GLY A 112 22.72 -9.82 40.52
CA GLY A 112 22.33 -10.01 39.10
C GLY A 112 23.04 -11.04 38.22
N GLU A 113 23.84 -11.99 38.72
CA GLU A 113 24.59 -12.90 37.82
C GLU A 113 23.71 -13.76 36.89
N TYR A 114 22.49 -14.13 37.31
CA TYR A 114 21.58 -15.01 36.54
C TYR A 114 20.63 -14.30 35.57
N ALA A 115 20.58 -12.96 35.56
CA ALA A 115 19.64 -12.21 34.72
C ALA A 115 19.91 -12.35 33.22
N ARG A 116 21.14 -12.69 32.81
CA ARG A 116 21.54 -12.84 31.40
C ARG A 116 20.91 -14.06 30.73
N THR A 117 20.83 -15.19 31.44
CA THR A 117 20.23 -16.42 30.91
C THR A 117 18.72 -16.25 30.71
N ALA A 118 18.07 -15.43 31.53
CA ALA A 118 16.65 -15.11 31.38
C ALA A 118 16.37 -14.36 30.07
N VAL A 119 17.25 -13.43 29.65
CA VAL A 119 17.11 -12.73 28.35
C VAL A 119 17.21 -13.70 27.18
N VAL A 120 18.15 -14.67 27.21
CA VAL A 120 18.23 -15.70 26.16
C VAL A 120 16.95 -16.53 26.09
N GLY A 121 16.39 -16.89 27.24
CA GLY A 121 15.08 -17.56 27.30
C GLY A 121 13.95 -16.72 26.71
N ALA A 122 13.93 -15.42 27.00
CA ALA A 122 12.95 -14.49 26.44
C ALA A 122 13.05 -14.41 24.91
N ILE A 123 14.26 -14.28 24.36
CA ILE A 123 14.52 -14.31 22.90
C ILE A 123 13.90 -15.57 22.27
N MET A 124 14.14 -16.74 22.87
CA MET A 124 13.62 -18.01 22.35
C MET A 124 12.09 -18.08 22.42
N ARG A 125 11.46 -17.61 23.50
CA ARG A 125 10.00 -17.64 23.65
C ARG A 125 9.30 -16.63 22.74
N THR A 126 9.79 -15.40 22.65
CA THR A 126 9.19 -14.35 21.82
C THR A 126 9.33 -14.63 20.32
N SER A 127 10.41 -15.31 19.90
CA SER A 127 10.60 -15.71 18.50
C SER A 127 9.56 -16.71 17.96
N GLN A 128 8.78 -17.35 18.84
CA GLN A 128 7.72 -18.29 18.46
C GLN A 128 6.35 -17.61 18.27
N MET A 129 6.22 -16.32 18.59
CA MET A 129 4.95 -15.59 18.48
C MET A 129 4.57 -15.38 17.02
N SER A 130 3.27 -15.47 16.72
CA SER A 130 2.75 -15.53 15.36
C SER A 130 2.02 -14.26 14.91
N SER A 131 1.69 -13.38 15.84
CA SER A 131 1.07 -12.08 15.58
C SER A 131 1.81 -10.95 16.30
N GLU A 132 1.63 -9.71 15.82
CA GLU A 132 2.22 -8.53 16.46
C GLU A 132 1.71 -8.36 17.90
N ASP A 133 0.42 -8.58 18.15
CA ASP A 133 -0.17 -8.38 19.49
C ASP A 133 0.34 -9.42 20.50
N GLU A 134 0.45 -10.70 20.10
CA GLU A 134 1.08 -11.74 20.93
C GLU A 134 2.53 -11.40 21.26
N LEU A 135 3.29 -10.97 20.24
CA LEU A 135 4.70 -10.60 20.41
C LEU A 135 4.86 -9.41 21.37
N ARG A 136 4.09 -8.34 21.17
CA ARG A 136 4.14 -7.14 22.00
C ARG A 136 3.80 -7.47 23.46
N ALA A 137 2.74 -8.25 23.70
CA ALA A 137 2.32 -8.66 25.03
C ALA A 137 3.37 -9.55 25.73
N ALA A 138 3.94 -10.53 25.01
CA ALA A 138 4.98 -11.39 25.54
C ALA A 138 6.23 -10.59 25.92
N VAL A 139 6.67 -9.66 25.06
CA VAL A 139 7.87 -8.84 25.29
C VAL A 139 7.78 -8.01 26.56
N VAL A 140 6.66 -7.29 26.79
CA VAL A 140 6.52 -6.45 27.99
C VAL A 140 6.48 -7.30 29.26
N ALA A 141 5.88 -8.50 29.20
CA ALA A 141 5.85 -9.44 30.32
C ALA A 141 7.25 -9.98 30.65
N GLU A 142 8.00 -10.43 29.64
CA GLU A 142 9.37 -10.93 29.78
C GLU A 142 10.30 -9.87 30.35
N ILE A 143 10.28 -8.66 29.79
CA ILE A 143 11.14 -7.57 30.26
C ILE A 143 10.78 -7.20 31.70
N ARG A 144 9.49 -7.19 32.07
CA ARG A 144 9.07 -6.94 33.45
C ARG A 144 9.60 -8.01 34.41
N GLU A 145 9.49 -9.29 34.04
CA GLU A 145 10.00 -10.40 34.85
C GLU A 145 11.52 -10.34 35.03
N ILE A 146 12.25 -10.04 33.94
CA ILE A 146 13.71 -9.96 33.94
C ILE A 146 14.23 -8.77 34.76
N THR A 147 13.59 -7.62 34.63
CA THR A 147 14.08 -6.36 35.21
C THR A 147 13.52 -6.06 36.60
N GLY A 148 12.33 -6.59 36.90
CA GLY A 148 11.60 -6.32 38.13
C GLY A 148 11.01 -4.91 38.20
N PHE A 149 10.97 -4.15 37.10
CA PHE A 149 10.32 -2.85 37.05
C PHE A 149 8.81 -2.98 37.35
N ASP A 150 8.24 -2.03 38.09
CA ASP A 150 6.82 -2.03 38.39
C ASP A 150 5.94 -2.00 37.13
N ARG A 151 6.37 -1.26 36.10
CA ARG A 151 5.66 -1.14 34.81
C ARG A 151 6.63 -1.27 33.63
N VAL A 152 6.24 -2.01 32.61
CA VAL A 152 6.88 -2.06 31.29
C VAL A 152 5.81 -1.84 30.23
N MET A 153 6.06 -0.90 29.33
CA MET A 153 5.15 -0.55 28.24
C MET A 153 5.88 -0.61 26.91
N MET A 154 5.16 -0.93 25.85
CA MET A 154 5.62 -0.73 24.48
C MET A 154 4.81 0.40 23.83
N TYR A 155 5.53 1.42 23.36
CA TYR A 155 5.03 2.54 22.61
C TYR A 155 5.16 2.30 21.11
N HIS A 156 4.12 2.64 20.36
CA HIS A 156 4.17 2.83 18.92
C HIS A 156 4.11 4.33 18.59
N PHE A 157 4.98 4.79 17.70
CA PHE A 157 4.91 6.16 17.19
C PHE A 157 4.13 6.20 15.88
N HIS A 158 3.09 7.04 15.87
CA HIS A 158 2.31 7.36 14.67
C HIS A 158 3.03 8.41 13.82
N ASP A 159 2.58 8.60 12.58
CA ASP A 159 3.26 9.45 11.60
C ASP A 159 3.27 10.94 11.97
N ASP A 160 2.29 11.40 12.75
CA ASP A 160 2.26 12.74 13.35
C ASP A 160 3.12 12.90 14.61
N GLY A 161 3.85 11.83 14.97
CA GLY A 161 4.80 11.79 16.08
C GLY A 161 4.17 11.52 17.44
N HIS A 162 2.84 11.45 17.57
CA HIS A 162 2.24 11.06 18.86
C HIS A 162 2.52 9.57 19.14
N GLY A 163 2.57 9.21 20.42
CA GLY A 163 2.80 7.83 20.87
C GLY A 163 1.50 7.15 21.30
N GLU A 164 1.42 5.83 21.17
CA GLU A 164 0.34 4.99 21.71
C GLU A 164 0.93 3.81 22.47
N VAL A 165 0.38 3.49 23.65
CA VAL A 165 0.78 2.28 24.39
C VAL A 165 0.08 1.06 23.79
N VAL A 166 0.81 0.27 23.02
CA VAL A 166 0.29 -0.92 22.31
C VAL A 166 0.45 -2.23 23.09
N ALA A 167 1.25 -2.23 24.15
CA ALA A 167 1.31 -3.33 25.11
C ALA A 167 1.79 -2.84 26.47
N GLU A 168 1.37 -3.52 27.53
CA GLU A 168 1.70 -3.17 28.91
C GLU A 168 1.75 -4.41 29.82
N ALA A 169 2.78 -4.46 30.66
CA ALA A 169 2.85 -5.32 31.84
C ALA A 169 3.10 -4.42 33.07
N ARG A 170 2.32 -4.59 34.13
CA ARG A 170 2.39 -3.70 35.32
C ARG A 170 2.09 -4.44 36.61
N ALA A 171 2.49 -3.85 37.73
CA ALA A 171 2.00 -4.21 39.06
C ALA A 171 0.48 -3.99 39.14
N GLU A 172 -0.20 -4.83 39.92
CA GLU A 172 -1.67 -4.87 39.97
C GLU A 172 -2.27 -3.54 40.44
N GLU A 173 -1.59 -2.84 41.36
CA GLU A 173 -2.08 -1.61 41.99
C GLU A 173 -1.99 -0.37 41.08
N LEU A 174 -1.26 -0.46 39.97
CA LEU A 174 -1.05 0.65 39.07
C LEU A 174 -2.20 0.80 38.06
N PRO A 175 -2.64 2.02 37.70
CA PRO A 175 -3.67 2.21 36.68
C PRO A 175 -3.15 1.75 35.29
N PRO A 176 -3.98 1.13 34.44
CA PRO A 176 -3.56 0.69 33.11
C PRO A 176 -3.36 1.87 32.16
N TYR A 177 -2.32 1.82 31.32
CA TYR A 177 -2.08 2.78 30.24
C TYR A 177 -2.25 2.19 28.84
N LEU A 178 -2.51 0.88 28.72
CA LEU A 178 -2.78 0.23 27.44
C LEU A 178 -3.87 0.96 26.63
N GLY A 179 -3.58 1.27 25.37
CA GLY A 179 -4.45 1.99 24.44
C GLY A 179 -4.51 3.51 24.65
N LEU A 180 -3.72 4.07 25.58
CA LEU A 180 -3.64 5.51 25.78
C LEU A 180 -2.57 6.17 24.90
N HIS A 181 -2.88 7.37 24.43
CA HIS A 181 -2.03 8.17 23.56
C HIS A 181 -1.25 9.24 24.33
N PHE A 182 -0.06 9.56 23.83
CA PHE A 182 0.87 10.56 24.35
C PHE A 182 1.18 11.60 23.27
N PRO A 183 1.11 12.91 23.59
CA PRO A 183 1.48 13.96 22.66
C PRO A 183 2.92 13.87 22.16
N SER A 184 3.18 14.43 20.98
CA SER A 184 4.51 14.40 20.37
C SER A 184 5.55 15.18 21.19
N SER A 185 5.13 16.22 21.92
CA SER A 185 5.97 17.03 22.82
C SER A 185 6.52 16.29 24.03
N ASP A 186 5.92 15.17 24.45
CA ASP A 186 6.44 14.38 25.59
C ASP A 186 7.81 13.77 25.27
N ILE A 187 8.09 13.52 23.98
CA ILE A 187 9.39 13.09 23.48
C ILE A 187 9.75 13.97 22.27
N PRO A 188 10.44 15.10 22.47
CA PRO A 188 10.68 16.06 21.38
C PRO A 188 11.63 15.49 20.30
N PRO A 189 11.62 16.04 19.07
CA PRO A 189 12.42 15.55 17.93
C PRO A 189 13.91 15.34 18.24
N GLN A 190 14.53 16.26 18.99
CA GLN A 190 15.93 16.15 19.39
C GLN A 190 16.21 14.94 20.30
N ALA A 191 15.26 14.58 21.17
CA ALA A 191 15.37 13.40 22.02
C ALA A 191 15.20 12.12 21.18
N ARG A 192 14.24 12.12 20.24
CA ARG A 192 14.07 11.01 19.28
C ARG A 192 15.32 10.76 18.44
N ALA A 193 15.99 11.82 17.99
CA ALA A 193 17.25 11.71 17.27
C ALA A 193 18.34 10.99 18.09
N LEU A 194 18.39 11.22 19.41
CA LEU A 194 19.29 10.49 20.31
C LEU A 194 18.89 9.03 20.46
N TYR A 195 17.59 8.74 20.56
CA TYR A 195 17.07 7.37 20.65
C TYR A 195 17.31 6.53 19.39
N ILE A 196 17.49 7.18 18.23
CA ILE A 196 17.90 6.49 17.00
C ILE A 196 19.38 6.09 17.05
N SER A 197 20.25 6.99 17.53
CA SER A 197 21.69 6.71 17.61
C SER A 197 22.07 5.80 18.78
N LYS A 198 21.31 5.86 19.89
CA LYS A 198 21.55 5.09 21.11
C LYS A 198 20.28 4.37 21.53
N ILE A 199 20.32 3.03 21.45
CA ILE A 199 19.15 2.17 21.65
C ILE A 199 18.68 2.16 23.11
N GLY A 200 19.59 2.04 24.07
CA GLY A 200 19.27 2.00 25.50
C GLY A 200 19.41 3.36 26.17
N ARG A 201 18.51 3.67 27.11
CA ARG A 201 18.65 4.85 27.98
C ARG A 201 18.20 4.54 29.40
N THR A 202 19.09 4.83 30.36
CA THR A 202 18.83 4.65 31.80
C THR A 202 18.70 5.98 32.51
N ILE A 203 17.71 6.08 33.40
CA ILE A 203 17.53 7.16 34.37
C ILE A 203 17.44 6.48 35.74
N ALA A 204 18.53 6.53 36.51
CA ALA A 204 18.63 5.78 37.76
C ALA A 204 17.83 6.42 38.91
N SER A 205 17.69 7.74 38.89
CA SER A 205 16.99 8.52 39.90
C SER A 205 16.46 9.81 39.29
N THR A 206 15.27 10.25 39.73
CA THR A 206 14.73 11.58 39.46
C THR A 206 15.09 12.62 40.51
N GLU A 207 15.64 12.20 41.66
CA GLU A 207 15.95 13.06 42.81
C GLU A 207 17.44 13.36 42.94
N ALA A 208 18.31 12.43 42.52
CA ALA A 208 19.75 12.59 42.67
C ALA A 208 20.27 13.77 41.82
N PRO A 209 21.05 14.69 42.41
CA PRO A 209 21.62 15.80 41.65
C PRO A 209 22.66 15.29 40.63
N GLY A 210 22.74 15.95 39.48
CA GLY A 210 23.81 15.67 38.52
C GLY A 210 25.18 16.08 39.06
N ILE A 211 26.20 15.30 38.76
CA ILE A 211 27.61 15.58 39.10
C ILE A 211 28.22 16.39 37.94
N PRO A 212 28.67 17.64 38.17
CA PRO A 212 29.30 18.46 37.15
C PRO A 212 30.57 17.84 36.58
N LEU A 213 30.88 18.15 35.32
CA LEU A 213 32.18 17.87 34.73
C LEU A 213 33.15 19.02 34.99
N VAL A 214 34.39 18.67 35.32
CA VAL A 214 35.50 19.58 35.56
C VAL A 214 36.59 19.27 34.54
N ALA A 215 37.14 20.30 33.90
CA ALA A 215 38.21 20.16 32.91
C ALA A 215 39.53 20.68 33.47
N LEU A 216 40.64 20.14 32.95
CA LEU A 216 42.00 20.59 33.28
C LEU A 216 42.30 21.99 32.71
N ALA A 217 41.66 22.37 31.60
CA ALA A 217 41.72 23.70 31.03
C ALA A 217 40.63 24.61 31.60
N ASP A 218 40.93 25.91 31.75
CA ASP A 218 39.99 26.93 32.26
C ASP A 218 38.83 27.26 31.29
N ASP A 219 38.84 26.72 30.06
CA ASP A 219 37.77 26.88 29.08
C ASP A 219 36.70 25.79 29.27
N PRO A 220 35.39 26.11 29.30
CA PRO A 220 34.34 25.10 29.44
C PRO A 220 34.35 24.15 28.24
N LEU A 221 34.96 22.97 28.41
CA LEU A 221 34.94 21.97 27.36
C LEU A 221 33.51 21.48 27.17
N THR A 222 32.92 21.77 26.00
CA THR A 222 31.59 21.31 25.64
C THR A 222 31.72 19.89 25.09
N ILE A 223 31.53 18.90 25.97
CA ILE A 223 31.67 17.48 25.61
C ILE A 223 30.31 16.93 25.19
N ASP A 224 30.27 16.34 24.00
CA ASP A 224 29.12 15.58 23.54
C ASP A 224 29.03 14.23 24.28
N LEU A 225 28.02 14.13 25.14
CA LEU A 225 27.72 12.95 25.94
C LEU A 225 26.60 12.09 25.30
N SER A 226 26.29 12.26 24.01
CA SER A 226 25.19 11.56 23.33
C SER A 226 25.22 10.04 23.55
N ASP A 227 26.42 9.44 23.54
CA ASP A 227 26.61 7.98 23.69
C ASP A 227 26.83 7.54 25.14
N ALA A 228 27.00 8.47 26.08
CA ALA A 228 27.26 8.18 27.48
C ALA A 228 25.97 7.67 28.18
N GLU A 229 26.06 6.57 28.95
CA GLU A 229 24.97 6.05 29.79
C GLU A 229 24.67 7.00 30.97
N LEU A 230 25.71 7.58 31.53
CA LEU A 230 25.66 8.46 32.68
C LEU A 230 25.27 9.89 32.33
N ARG A 231 25.07 10.26 31.05
CA ARG A 231 24.63 11.62 30.67
C ARG A 231 23.43 12.08 31.52
N THR A 232 23.44 13.31 32.04
CA THR A 232 22.32 13.85 32.81
C THR A 232 21.07 14.03 31.94
N VAL A 233 19.91 14.05 32.59
CA VAL A 233 18.60 14.19 31.96
C VAL A 233 18.13 15.65 32.06
N SER A 234 17.36 16.11 31.08
CA SER A 234 16.67 17.40 31.13
C SER A 234 15.86 17.53 32.44
N PRO A 235 15.99 18.63 33.19
CA PRO A 235 15.20 18.88 34.40
C PRO A 235 13.69 18.81 34.14
N TYR A 236 13.24 19.21 32.93
CA TYR A 236 11.82 19.11 32.53
C TYR A 236 11.37 17.65 32.43
N HIS A 237 12.20 16.77 31.87
CA HIS A 237 11.87 15.35 31.79
C HIS A 237 11.93 14.66 33.15
N LEU A 238 12.86 15.03 34.03
CA LEU A 238 12.85 14.55 35.42
C LEU A 238 11.58 14.97 36.15
N GLN A 239 11.12 16.21 35.98
CA GLN A 239 9.86 16.66 36.56
C GLN A 239 8.65 15.93 35.95
N PHE A 240 8.65 15.66 34.64
CA PHE A 240 7.63 14.85 33.98
C PHE A 240 7.50 13.45 34.60
N MET A 241 8.64 12.77 34.81
CA MET A 241 8.67 11.46 35.46
C MET A 241 8.13 11.51 36.88
N ARG A 242 8.51 12.53 37.67
CA ARG A 242 7.98 12.74 39.03
C ARG A 242 6.48 12.94 39.04
N ASN A 243 5.95 13.73 38.11
CA ASN A 243 4.50 13.94 37.98
C ASN A 243 3.76 12.62 37.62
N MET A 244 4.42 11.69 36.92
CA MET A 244 3.91 10.34 36.67
C MET A 244 4.12 9.34 37.82
N GLY A 245 4.79 9.75 38.90
CA GLY A 245 5.12 8.88 40.04
C GLY A 245 6.24 7.88 39.74
N GLN A 246 7.18 8.23 38.86
CA GLN A 246 8.32 7.39 38.47
C GLN A 246 9.61 7.95 39.07
N ALA A 247 10.35 7.13 39.81
CA ALA A 247 11.64 7.49 40.40
C ALA A 247 12.83 7.04 39.54
N SER A 248 12.67 5.97 38.76
CA SER A 248 13.66 5.52 37.79
C SER A 248 13.02 4.97 36.53
N SER A 249 13.79 4.93 35.44
CA SER A 249 13.33 4.44 34.15
C SER A 249 14.45 3.80 33.34
N PHE A 250 14.09 2.82 32.50
CA PHE A 250 14.95 2.27 31.48
C PHE A 250 14.16 2.13 30.17
N SER A 251 14.66 2.67 29.08
CA SER A 251 14.00 2.60 27.78
C SER A 251 14.88 1.97 26.70
N LEU A 252 14.25 1.26 25.77
CA LEU A 252 14.85 0.61 24.62
C LEU A 252 14.14 1.08 23.35
N SER A 253 14.90 1.61 22.39
CA SER A 253 14.37 2.05 21.11
C SER A 253 14.03 0.87 20.19
N ILE A 254 12.91 0.98 19.47
CA ILE A 254 12.57 0.10 18.35
C ILE A 254 12.80 0.90 17.07
N VAL A 255 13.90 0.60 16.37
CA VAL A 255 14.32 1.31 15.17
C VAL A 255 14.17 0.42 13.95
N GLU A 256 13.49 0.91 12.92
CA GLU A 256 13.26 0.22 11.65
C GLU A 256 13.76 1.12 10.51
N SER A 257 14.71 0.63 9.72
CA SER A 257 15.29 1.37 8.58
C SER A 257 15.74 2.81 8.91
N GLY A 258 16.32 3.01 10.10
CA GLY A 258 16.79 4.33 10.56
C GLY A 258 15.70 5.24 11.14
N ARG A 259 14.44 4.78 11.21
CA ARG A 259 13.32 5.51 11.83
C ARG A 259 12.97 4.91 13.19
N LEU A 260 12.73 5.75 14.19
CA LEU A 260 12.20 5.32 15.48
C LEU A 260 10.69 5.02 15.35
N VAL A 261 10.32 3.73 15.31
CA VAL A 261 8.93 3.28 15.11
C VAL A 261 8.21 2.95 16.42
N GLY A 262 8.97 2.83 17.50
CA GLY A 262 8.45 2.57 18.83
C GLY A 262 9.53 2.60 19.89
N MET A 263 9.14 2.33 21.13
CA MET A 263 10.03 2.28 22.27
C MET A 263 9.46 1.36 23.34
N ILE A 264 10.31 0.60 24.03
CA ILE A 264 9.92 -0.11 25.25
C ILE A 264 10.37 0.75 26.42
N THR A 265 9.49 1.06 27.36
CA THR A 265 9.81 1.87 28.53
C THR A 265 9.46 1.12 29.80
N CYS A 266 10.45 0.99 30.68
CA CYS A 266 10.33 0.40 32.00
C CYS A 266 10.36 1.53 33.03
N ALA A 267 9.47 1.51 34.02
CA ALA A 267 9.39 2.54 35.05
C ALA A 267 9.14 1.93 36.43
N ASP A 268 9.81 2.48 37.44
CA ASP A 268 9.70 2.04 38.84
C ASP A 268 9.32 3.23 39.74
N ARG A 269 8.62 2.94 40.84
CA ARG A 269 8.33 3.94 41.88
C ARG A 269 9.52 4.16 42.82
N GLY A 270 10.42 3.17 42.92
CA GLY A 270 11.69 3.26 43.64
C GLY A 270 12.87 3.47 42.70
N GLU A 271 14.05 3.75 43.26
CA GLU A 271 15.27 3.79 42.47
C GLU A 271 15.72 2.37 42.11
N ARG A 272 15.86 2.11 40.81
CA ARG A 272 16.32 0.83 40.28
C ARG A 272 17.44 1.03 39.28
N ARG A 273 18.57 0.36 39.51
CA ARG A 273 19.72 0.30 38.60
C ARG A 273 19.85 -1.09 37.99
N LEU A 274 19.98 -1.14 36.67
CA LEU A 274 20.27 -2.38 35.94
C LEU A 274 21.78 -2.51 35.71
N PRO A 275 22.39 -3.70 35.92
CA PRO A 275 23.76 -3.96 35.54
C PRO A 275 24.01 -3.70 34.04
N VAL A 276 25.18 -3.16 33.69
CA VAL A 276 25.54 -2.79 32.30
C VAL A 276 25.30 -3.94 31.32
N LEU A 277 25.77 -5.15 31.67
CA LEU A 277 25.61 -6.34 30.83
C LEU A 277 24.15 -6.75 30.63
N LEU A 278 23.27 -6.51 31.60
CA LEU A 278 21.84 -6.76 31.44
C LEU A 278 21.23 -5.74 30.48
N ARG A 279 21.61 -4.46 30.57
CA ARG A 279 21.18 -3.42 29.61
C ARG A 279 21.57 -3.79 28.19
N ARG A 280 22.82 -4.22 27.95
CA ARG A 280 23.29 -4.69 26.64
C ARG A 280 22.52 -5.91 26.13
N ALA A 281 22.24 -6.88 27.00
CA ALA A 281 21.43 -8.04 26.60
C ALA A 281 20.00 -7.64 26.20
N LEU A 282 19.40 -6.69 26.93
CA LEU A 282 18.08 -6.15 26.61
C LEU A 282 18.07 -5.31 25.32
N GLU A 283 19.15 -4.59 25.02
CA GLU A 283 19.34 -3.91 23.72
C GLU A 283 19.37 -4.90 22.56
N VAL A 284 20.03 -6.05 22.71
CA VAL A 284 20.02 -7.14 21.71
C VAL A 284 18.61 -7.70 21.53
N LEU A 285 17.89 -7.95 22.64
CA LEU A 285 16.50 -8.39 22.59
C LEU A 285 15.61 -7.36 21.87
N ALA A 286 15.77 -6.06 22.15
CA ALA A 286 15.04 -4.99 21.47
C ALA A 286 15.31 -4.97 19.96
N GLY A 287 16.57 -5.16 19.54
CA GLY A 287 16.94 -5.29 18.13
C GLY A 287 16.29 -6.50 17.44
N GLN A 288 16.25 -7.66 18.10
CA GLN A 288 15.54 -8.84 17.61
C GLN A 288 14.03 -8.57 17.45
N ILE A 289 13.40 -7.95 18.46
CA ILE A 289 11.97 -7.61 18.42
C ILE A 289 11.67 -6.66 17.28
N ALA A 290 12.51 -5.63 17.07
CA ALA A 290 12.38 -4.70 15.97
C ALA A 290 12.39 -5.42 14.61
N LEU A 291 13.32 -6.35 14.42
CA LEU A 291 13.40 -7.15 13.20
C LEU A 291 12.18 -8.06 13.02
N GLN A 292 11.70 -8.69 14.10
CA GLN A 292 10.55 -9.59 14.04
C GLN A 292 9.25 -8.83 13.72
N LEU A 293 9.01 -7.69 14.36
CA LEU A 293 7.87 -6.81 14.06
C LEU A 293 7.91 -6.32 12.61
N ALA A 294 9.08 -5.87 12.12
CA ALA A 294 9.25 -5.45 10.74
C ALA A 294 8.95 -6.60 9.75
N SER A 295 9.44 -7.80 10.04
CA SER A 295 9.19 -8.99 9.23
C SER A 295 7.70 -9.36 9.19
N MET A 296 7.00 -9.34 10.33
CA MET A 296 5.56 -9.61 10.42
C MET A 296 4.76 -8.61 9.58
N ARG A 297 5.05 -7.31 9.69
CA ARG A 297 4.41 -6.26 8.88
C ARG A 297 4.66 -6.44 7.40
N GLN A 298 5.89 -6.79 7.01
CA GLN A 298 6.23 -7.05 5.61
C GLN A 298 5.46 -8.26 5.06
N ILE A 299 5.34 -9.35 5.83
CA ILE A 299 4.54 -10.52 5.44
C ILE A 299 3.07 -10.13 5.27
N SER A 300 2.50 -9.42 6.26
CA SER A 300 1.10 -8.97 6.19
C SER A 300 0.85 -8.07 4.97
N ARG A 301 1.78 -7.15 4.66
CA ARG A 301 1.69 -6.29 3.48
C ARG A 301 1.74 -7.09 2.18
N LEU A 302 2.63 -8.08 2.07
CA LEU A 302 2.74 -8.92 0.89
C LEU A 302 1.49 -9.80 0.69
N GLN A 303 0.94 -10.35 1.77
CA GLN A 303 -0.32 -11.11 1.73
C GLN A 303 -1.47 -10.22 1.24
N HIS A 304 -1.61 -9.02 1.83
CA HIS A 304 -2.60 -8.04 1.40
C HIS A 304 -2.47 -7.68 -0.09
N MET A 305 -1.25 -7.45 -0.58
CA MET A 305 -1.02 -7.16 -2.01
C MET A 305 -1.46 -8.31 -2.93
N VAL A 306 -1.25 -9.57 -2.53
CA VAL A 306 -1.71 -10.75 -3.29
C VAL A 306 -3.24 -10.81 -3.30
N ASP A 307 -3.88 -10.59 -2.15
CA ASP A 307 -5.34 -10.62 -2.03
C ASP A 307 -6.01 -9.50 -2.85
N VAL A 308 -5.50 -8.27 -2.77
CA VAL A 308 -5.96 -7.13 -3.58
C VAL A 308 -5.84 -7.44 -5.06
N ARG A 309 -4.71 -8.00 -5.51
CA ARG A 309 -4.51 -8.38 -6.91
C ARG A 309 -5.49 -9.46 -7.37
N ALA A 310 -5.76 -10.45 -6.53
CA ALA A 310 -6.73 -11.50 -6.83
C ALA A 310 -8.16 -10.93 -6.97
N ARG A 311 -8.59 -10.09 -6.02
CA ARG A 311 -9.90 -9.42 -6.07
C ARG A 311 -10.04 -8.51 -7.28
N ARG A 312 -8.99 -7.77 -7.64
CA ARG A 312 -8.97 -6.91 -8.82
C ARG A 312 -9.14 -7.71 -10.11
N ALA A 313 -8.44 -8.83 -10.24
CA ALA A 313 -8.59 -9.71 -11.40
C ALA A 313 -10.01 -10.29 -11.49
N GLU A 314 -10.62 -10.67 -10.35
CA GLU A 314 -12.00 -11.13 -10.29
C GLU A 314 -13.00 -10.03 -10.71
N LEU A 315 -12.80 -8.79 -10.25
CA LEU A 315 -13.63 -7.63 -10.59
C LEU A 315 -13.57 -7.26 -12.08
N LEU A 316 -12.39 -7.33 -12.71
CA LEU A 316 -12.21 -6.91 -14.11
C LEU A 316 -12.57 -8.02 -15.11
N ALA A 317 -12.54 -9.30 -14.72
CA ALA A 317 -12.81 -10.41 -15.62
C ALA A 317 -14.19 -10.34 -16.33
N PRO A 318 -15.31 -9.99 -15.65
CA PRO A 318 -16.61 -9.87 -16.30
C PRO A 318 -16.70 -8.77 -17.37
N LEU A 319 -15.82 -7.76 -17.37
CA LEU A 319 -15.88 -6.65 -18.33
C LEU A 319 -15.66 -7.07 -19.78
N TYR A 320 -14.96 -8.19 -19.99
CA TYR A 320 -14.71 -8.74 -21.32
C TYR A 320 -15.94 -9.47 -21.90
N ALA A 321 -16.91 -9.85 -21.06
CA ALA A 321 -18.07 -10.66 -21.47
C ALA A 321 -19.42 -9.95 -21.23
N SER A 322 -19.50 -8.98 -20.31
CA SER A 322 -20.72 -8.25 -20.00
C SER A 322 -20.94 -7.08 -20.96
N ASP A 323 -22.19 -6.81 -21.35
CA ASP A 323 -22.55 -5.59 -22.06
C ASP A 323 -22.83 -4.40 -21.14
N ASP A 324 -23.15 -4.66 -19.86
CA ASP A 324 -23.33 -3.63 -18.84
C ASP A 324 -22.09 -3.59 -17.92
N ILE A 325 -21.24 -2.59 -18.17
CA ILE A 325 -20.01 -2.34 -17.42
C ILE A 325 -20.33 -1.96 -15.97
N HIS A 326 -21.34 -1.13 -15.75
CA HIS A 326 -21.68 -0.68 -14.41
C HIS A 326 -22.25 -1.80 -13.56
N ALA A 327 -23.08 -2.68 -14.14
CA ALA A 327 -23.58 -3.87 -13.45
C ALA A 327 -22.42 -4.82 -13.08
N ALA A 328 -21.43 -4.98 -13.95
CA ALA A 328 -20.24 -5.79 -13.65
C ALA A 328 -19.43 -5.21 -12.47
N LEU A 329 -19.24 -3.89 -12.43
CA LEU A 329 -18.45 -3.22 -11.38
C LEU A 329 -19.17 -3.11 -10.03
N LEU A 330 -20.51 -3.04 -10.03
CA LEU A 330 -21.32 -2.76 -8.83
C LEU A 330 -22.15 -3.95 -8.33
N GLY A 331 -22.34 -4.99 -9.12
CA GLY A 331 -23.25 -6.10 -8.81
C GLY A 331 -22.71 -7.51 -9.11
N GLY A 332 -21.42 -7.62 -9.45
CA GLY A 332 -20.74 -8.91 -9.63
C GLY A 332 -20.47 -9.67 -8.34
N THR A 333 -19.71 -10.78 -8.43
CA THR A 333 -19.24 -11.53 -7.25
C THR A 333 -18.21 -10.74 -6.43
N ALA A 334 -17.44 -9.90 -7.10
CA ALA A 334 -16.61 -8.85 -6.52
C ALA A 334 -17.06 -7.49 -7.07
N THR A 335 -17.10 -6.48 -6.22
CA THR A 335 -17.48 -5.10 -6.56
C THR A 335 -16.32 -4.14 -6.30
N VAL A 336 -16.40 -2.94 -6.85
CA VAL A 336 -15.41 -1.87 -6.58
C VAL A 336 -15.31 -1.54 -5.08
N LEU A 337 -16.38 -1.70 -4.30
CA LEU A 337 -16.38 -1.47 -2.85
C LEU A 337 -15.67 -2.58 -2.06
N ASP A 338 -15.56 -3.79 -2.60
CA ASP A 338 -14.81 -4.89 -1.99
C ASP A 338 -13.28 -4.71 -2.12
N LEU A 339 -12.86 -3.91 -3.11
CA LEU A 339 -11.46 -3.53 -3.33
C LEU A 339 -11.14 -2.19 -2.65
N VAL A 340 -12.06 -1.24 -2.72
CA VAL A 340 -11.93 0.10 -2.12
C VAL A 340 -13.01 0.27 -1.07
N PRO A 341 -12.74 -0.10 0.20
CA PRO A 341 -13.73 -0.01 1.27
C PRO A 341 -14.18 1.44 1.47
N ALA A 342 -15.43 1.72 1.15
CA ALA A 342 -16.06 3.03 1.26
C ALA A 342 -17.55 2.85 1.55
N ASP A 343 -18.19 3.90 2.06
CA ASP A 343 -19.62 3.85 2.39
C ASP A 343 -20.47 3.92 1.11
N GLY A 344 -19.96 4.57 0.07
CA GLY A 344 -20.56 4.56 -1.26
C GLY A 344 -19.59 4.89 -2.38
N VAL A 345 -20.05 4.68 -3.61
CA VAL A 345 -19.28 4.90 -4.84
C VAL A 345 -20.18 5.42 -5.96
N LEU A 346 -19.64 6.34 -6.77
CA LEU A 346 -20.15 6.71 -8.09
C LEU A 346 -19.18 6.16 -9.15
N VAL A 347 -19.73 5.43 -10.12
CA VAL A 347 -19.03 4.97 -11.33
C VAL A 347 -19.60 5.73 -12.52
N ARG A 348 -18.77 6.57 -13.15
CA ARG A 348 -19.12 7.29 -14.37
C ARG A 348 -18.23 6.83 -15.52
N ILE A 349 -18.84 6.17 -16.50
CA ILE A 349 -18.16 5.60 -17.67
C ILE A 349 -19.01 5.87 -18.91
N ALA A 350 -18.39 6.32 -20.01
CA ALA A 350 -19.05 6.63 -21.28
C ALA A 350 -20.26 7.56 -21.11
N GLY A 351 -20.14 8.57 -20.22
CA GLY A 351 -21.19 9.55 -19.94
C GLY A 351 -22.36 9.04 -19.09
N THR A 352 -22.39 7.76 -18.73
CA THR A 352 -23.44 7.17 -17.86
C THR A 352 -22.93 7.00 -16.44
N SER A 353 -23.80 7.28 -15.46
CA SER A 353 -23.48 7.28 -14.03
C SER A 353 -24.31 6.25 -13.28
N ARG A 354 -23.66 5.41 -12.48
CA ARG A 354 -24.32 4.51 -11.51
C ARG A 354 -23.70 4.69 -10.14
N MET A 355 -24.52 4.56 -9.10
CA MET A 355 -24.12 4.75 -7.71
C MET A 355 -24.47 3.51 -6.92
N ALA A 356 -23.66 3.18 -5.91
CA ALA A 356 -23.91 2.10 -4.96
C ALA A 356 -23.48 2.53 -3.55
N GLY A 357 -24.13 1.96 -2.53
CA GLY A 357 -23.91 2.34 -1.13
C GLY A 357 -24.52 3.70 -0.76
N GLU A 358 -23.95 4.34 0.25
CA GLU A 358 -24.34 5.66 0.74
C GLU A 358 -23.66 6.76 -0.09
N THR A 359 -24.41 7.36 -1.00
CA THR A 359 -23.92 8.42 -1.88
C THR A 359 -24.77 9.69 -1.77
N PRO A 360 -24.16 10.89 -1.89
CA PRO A 360 -24.92 12.11 -2.13
C PRO A 360 -25.75 12.04 -3.42
N ALA A 361 -26.62 13.03 -3.62
CA ALA A 361 -27.36 13.15 -4.88
C ALA A 361 -26.38 13.41 -6.05
N LEU A 362 -26.71 12.86 -7.24
CA LEU A 362 -25.84 12.94 -8.43
C LEU A 362 -25.51 14.39 -8.84
N GLY A 363 -26.49 15.29 -8.83
CA GLY A 363 -26.30 16.69 -9.25
C GLY A 363 -25.15 17.40 -8.50
N PRO A 364 -25.17 17.44 -7.16
CA PRO A 364 -24.06 17.96 -6.38
C PRO A 364 -22.71 17.27 -6.63
N ILE A 365 -22.68 15.94 -6.82
CA ILE A 365 -21.43 15.22 -7.12
C ILE A 365 -20.82 15.72 -8.43
N LEU A 366 -21.63 15.95 -9.46
CA LEU A 366 -21.15 16.48 -10.74
C LEU A 366 -20.53 17.89 -10.58
N GLN A 367 -21.11 18.74 -9.73
CA GLN A 367 -20.53 20.06 -9.42
C GLN A 367 -19.21 19.97 -8.66
N VAL A 368 -19.08 18.97 -7.75
CA VAL A 368 -17.80 18.68 -7.07
C VAL A 368 -16.75 18.27 -8.11
N LEU A 369 -17.09 17.38 -9.05
CA LEU A 369 -16.18 16.94 -10.11
C LEU A 369 -15.73 18.10 -11.01
N GLU A 370 -16.61 19.04 -11.34
CA GLU A 370 -16.24 20.25 -12.09
C GLU A 370 -15.22 21.13 -11.34
N ARG A 371 -15.31 21.21 -10.02
CA ARG A 371 -14.39 21.99 -9.17
C ARG A 371 -13.08 21.28 -8.87
N VAL A 372 -13.09 19.95 -8.80
CA VAL A 372 -11.89 19.12 -8.63
C VAL A 372 -11.10 19.04 -9.94
N GLY A 373 -11.80 18.99 -11.08
CA GLY A 373 -11.19 18.81 -12.39
C GLY A 373 -10.79 17.35 -12.65
N SER A 374 -9.85 17.14 -13.57
CA SER A 374 -9.43 15.81 -14.03
C SER A 374 -8.25 15.22 -13.24
N THR A 375 -7.94 15.76 -12.06
CA THR A 375 -6.82 15.25 -11.23
C THR A 375 -7.32 14.33 -10.13
N PRO A 376 -6.56 13.28 -9.76
CA PRO A 376 -6.83 12.52 -8.56
C PRO A 376 -6.95 13.44 -7.34
N PHE A 377 -7.93 13.16 -6.48
CA PHE A 377 -8.18 13.94 -5.28
C PHE A 377 -8.48 13.01 -4.11
N VAL A 378 -7.89 13.29 -2.95
CA VAL A 378 -8.11 12.54 -1.72
C VAL A 378 -8.27 13.52 -0.56
N SER A 379 -9.26 13.26 0.28
CA SER A 379 -9.50 13.98 1.52
C SER A 379 -10.10 13.05 2.56
N GLU A 380 -9.67 13.18 3.81
CA GLU A 380 -10.21 12.47 4.98
C GLU A 380 -10.99 13.40 5.91
N CYS A 381 -10.93 14.72 5.66
CA CYS A 381 -11.64 15.74 6.42
C CYS A 381 -12.06 16.89 5.49
N LEU A 382 -12.97 16.55 4.58
CA LEU A 382 -13.43 17.42 3.48
C LEU A 382 -13.93 18.77 3.97
N LEU A 383 -14.62 18.81 5.12
CA LEU A 383 -15.16 20.04 5.71
C LEU A 383 -14.07 21.07 6.01
N THR A 384 -12.91 20.63 6.49
CA THR A 384 -11.80 21.51 6.87
C THR A 384 -10.89 21.81 5.68
N GLU A 385 -10.60 20.81 4.85
CA GLU A 385 -9.65 20.95 3.73
C GLU A 385 -10.26 21.66 2.52
N ARG A 386 -11.54 21.40 2.23
CA ARG A 386 -12.28 21.96 1.09
C ARG A 386 -13.73 22.28 1.48
N PRO A 387 -13.94 23.33 2.31
CA PRO A 387 -15.28 23.74 2.74
C PRO A 387 -16.23 24.01 1.57
N ASP A 388 -15.68 24.52 0.46
CA ASP A 388 -16.42 24.79 -0.77
C ASP A 388 -17.02 23.52 -1.39
N LEU A 389 -16.34 22.37 -1.28
CA LEU A 389 -16.84 21.07 -1.74
C LEU A 389 -17.80 20.45 -0.71
N ALA A 390 -17.47 20.56 0.57
CA ALA A 390 -18.30 20.02 1.66
C ALA A 390 -19.72 20.63 1.70
N GLU A 391 -19.86 21.91 1.33
CA GLU A 391 -21.17 22.58 1.23
C GLU A 391 -22.08 21.93 0.16
N LEU A 392 -21.50 21.41 -0.93
CA LEU A 392 -22.25 20.75 -2.01
C LEU A 392 -22.71 19.34 -1.62
N ILE A 393 -21.88 18.60 -0.90
CA ILE A 393 -22.12 17.20 -0.52
C ILE A 393 -22.10 17.03 1.01
N PRO A 394 -23.09 17.59 1.73
CA PRO A 394 -23.11 17.51 3.19
C PRO A 394 -23.21 16.05 3.67
N GLY A 395 -22.52 15.75 4.76
CA GLY A 395 -22.45 14.40 5.35
C GLY A 395 -21.29 13.55 4.84
N VAL A 396 -20.56 13.97 3.81
CA VAL A 396 -19.32 13.32 3.36
C VAL A 396 -18.13 13.92 4.10
N ALA A 397 -17.43 13.10 4.88
CA ALA A 397 -16.19 13.50 5.55
C ALA A 397 -14.94 13.11 4.75
N GLY A 398 -14.98 11.97 4.03
CA GLY A 398 -13.90 11.48 3.20
C GLY A 398 -14.30 11.38 1.72
N LEU A 399 -13.44 11.85 0.82
CA LEU A 399 -13.66 11.84 -0.62
C LEU A 399 -12.41 11.33 -1.34
N LEU A 400 -12.57 10.34 -2.21
CA LEU A 400 -11.51 9.84 -3.09
C LEU A 400 -11.99 9.84 -4.55
N VAL A 401 -11.32 10.61 -5.40
CA VAL A 401 -11.62 10.75 -6.84
C VAL A 401 -10.50 10.09 -7.64
N VAL A 402 -10.87 9.13 -8.49
CA VAL A 402 -9.96 8.39 -9.36
C VAL A 402 -10.40 8.58 -10.83
N PRO A 403 -9.78 9.52 -11.55
CA PRO A 403 -10.02 9.71 -12.98
C PRO A 403 -9.56 8.49 -13.80
N LEU A 404 -10.33 8.11 -14.82
CA LEU A 404 -10.05 6.96 -15.70
C LEU A 404 -9.57 7.36 -17.10
N ALA A 405 -9.89 8.57 -17.58
CA ALA A 405 -9.49 9.06 -18.90
C ALA A 405 -9.63 10.60 -18.99
N GLU A 406 -9.17 11.22 -20.08
CA GLU A 406 -9.43 12.65 -20.39
C GLU A 406 -10.91 12.92 -20.78
N SER A 407 -11.73 11.88 -20.98
CA SER A 407 -13.15 11.96 -21.38
C SER A 407 -14.14 12.26 -20.25
N GLY A 408 -13.66 12.39 -19.01
CA GLY A 408 -14.51 12.62 -17.83
C GLY A 408 -15.04 11.34 -17.16
N ASP A 409 -14.52 10.17 -17.55
CA ASP A 409 -14.75 8.90 -16.86
C ASP A 409 -14.01 8.89 -15.52
N VAL A 410 -14.70 8.46 -14.45
CA VAL A 410 -14.22 8.63 -13.08
C VAL A 410 -14.90 7.66 -12.12
N LEU A 411 -14.13 7.21 -11.12
CA LEU A 411 -14.64 6.57 -9.91
C LEU A 411 -14.58 7.57 -8.75
N VAL A 412 -15.65 7.71 -8.00
CA VAL A 412 -15.70 8.59 -6.82
C VAL A 412 -16.18 7.80 -5.62
N PHE A 413 -15.36 7.72 -4.58
CA PHE A 413 -15.67 7.00 -3.36
C PHE A 413 -15.94 7.99 -2.23
N PHE A 414 -16.93 7.66 -1.39
CA PHE A 414 -17.42 8.50 -0.31
C PHE A 414 -17.29 7.77 1.02
N ARG A 415 -16.84 8.49 2.04
CA ARG A 415 -16.91 8.04 3.43
C ARG A 415 -17.63 9.07 4.28
N GLY A 416 -18.54 8.60 5.12
CA GLY A 416 -19.19 9.38 6.15
C GLY A 416 -18.22 9.74 7.28
N GLU A 417 -18.71 10.57 8.19
CA GLU A 417 -17.99 10.89 9.42
C GLU A 417 -17.90 9.64 10.31
N LEU A 418 -16.67 9.34 10.76
CA LEU A 418 -16.43 8.35 11.79
C LEU A 418 -15.85 9.07 13.01
N ALA A 419 -16.73 9.45 13.94
CA ALA A 419 -16.31 10.04 15.20
C ALA A 419 -15.41 9.06 15.97
N ARG A 420 -14.15 9.44 16.19
CA ARG A 420 -13.17 8.60 16.88
C ARG A 420 -12.91 9.15 18.27
N GLU A 421 -13.08 8.31 19.27
CA GLU A 421 -12.69 8.64 20.64
C GLU A 421 -11.24 8.21 20.85
N ILE A 422 -10.35 9.20 20.99
CA ILE A 422 -8.94 8.97 21.33
C ILE A 422 -8.78 9.17 22.82
N SER A 423 -8.30 8.15 23.52
CA SER A 423 -8.00 8.23 24.95
C SER A 423 -6.54 8.64 25.13
N TRP A 424 -6.29 9.79 25.75
CA TRP A 424 -4.98 10.35 26.03
C TRP A 424 -4.59 10.12 27.49
N LEU A 425 -3.29 9.99 27.75
CA LEU A 425 -2.75 9.96 29.11
C LEU A 425 -2.55 11.38 29.64
N GLY A 426 -3.58 11.91 30.30
CA GLY A 426 -3.69 13.30 30.71
C GLY A 426 -4.25 14.18 29.59
N ASP A 427 -4.87 15.30 29.96
CA ASP A 427 -5.33 16.31 28.99
C ASP A 427 -4.09 16.91 28.28
N PRO A 428 -3.99 16.81 26.94
CA PRO A 428 -2.89 17.38 26.17
C PRO A 428 -2.94 18.92 26.03
N GLY A 429 -4.08 19.54 26.38
CA GLY A 429 -4.28 20.98 26.32
C GLY A 429 -3.50 21.78 27.38
N GLY A 430 -3.48 23.11 27.23
CA GLY A 430 -2.73 24.01 28.10
C GLY A 430 -3.18 24.02 29.57
N THR A 431 -4.40 23.58 29.89
CA THR A 431 -4.95 23.65 31.26
C THR A 431 -4.32 22.68 32.25
N ASN A 432 -3.60 21.66 31.77
CA ASN A 432 -2.94 20.63 32.59
C ASN A 432 -1.46 20.97 32.90
N ARG A 433 -1.03 22.20 32.62
CA ARG A 433 0.35 22.68 32.81
C ARG A 433 0.33 24.06 33.48
N PRO A 434 1.25 24.36 34.42
CA PRO A 434 1.34 25.68 35.05
C PRO A 434 1.88 26.77 34.11
N ASP A 435 2.69 26.41 33.12
CA ASP A 435 3.17 27.28 32.04
C ASP A 435 3.40 26.45 30.75
N GLU A 436 3.73 27.12 29.63
CA GLU A 436 3.87 26.48 28.31
C GLU A 436 4.99 25.42 28.25
N LEU A 437 6.06 25.59 29.04
CA LEU A 437 7.25 24.74 29.05
C LEU A 437 7.17 23.60 30.07
N SER A 438 6.32 23.74 31.09
CA SER A 438 6.21 22.78 32.17
C SER A 438 5.59 21.45 31.68
N PRO A 439 6.08 20.31 32.18
CA PRO A 439 5.44 19.04 31.92
C PRO A 439 4.03 18.98 32.51
N ARG A 440 3.18 18.10 31.97
CA ARG A 440 1.82 17.88 32.48
C ARG A 440 1.83 17.48 33.95
N THR A 441 0.82 17.92 34.69
CA THR A 441 0.68 17.64 36.13
C THR A 441 -0.26 16.46 36.39
N SER A 442 -1.20 16.18 35.49
CA SER A 442 -2.10 15.02 35.54
C SER A 442 -1.89 14.07 34.38
N PHE A 443 -1.94 12.77 34.69
CA PHE A 443 -1.87 11.65 33.75
C PHE A 443 -3.13 10.77 33.84
N ALA A 444 -4.22 11.29 34.40
CA ALA A 444 -5.50 10.59 34.38
C ALA A 444 -6.00 10.45 32.93
N ALA A 445 -6.58 9.30 32.58
CA ALA A 445 -7.11 9.07 31.24
C ALA A 445 -8.12 10.17 30.86
N TRP A 446 -7.88 10.82 29.72
CA TRP A 446 -8.69 11.92 29.20
C TRP A 446 -9.11 11.58 27.77
N LYS A 447 -10.39 11.78 27.44
CA LYS A 447 -10.94 11.38 26.13
C LYS A 447 -11.15 12.59 25.25
N ARG A 448 -10.65 12.54 24.02
CA ARG A 448 -10.96 13.49 22.95
C ARG A 448 -11.79 12.80 21.89
N THR A 449 -12.96 13.33 21.59
CA THR A 449 -13.68 12.94 20.37
C THR A 449 -13.15 13.77 19.21
N VAL A 450 -12.56 13.11 18.22
CA VAL A 450 -12.25 13.70 16.92
C VAL A 450 -13.48 13.56 16.03
N ARG A 451 -13.96 14.69 15.51
CA ARG A 451 -15.13 14.82 14.63
C ARG A 451 -14.72 15.34 13.26
N ASP A 452 -15.66 15.32 12.32
CA ASP A 452 -15.53 15.86 10.97
C ASP A 452 -14.43 15.18 10.13
N ARG A 453 -14.13 13.90 10.43
CA ARG A 453 -13.17 13.08 9.67
C ARG A 453 -13.76 11.71 9.35
N SER A 454 -13.34 11.13 8.22
CA SER A 454 -13.65 9.74 7.87
C SER A 454 -12.63 8.77 8.47
N ALA A 455 -12.82 7.47 8.22
CA ALA A 455 -11.72 6.52 8.31
C ALA A 455 -10.60 6.91 7.31
N PRO A 456 -9.30 6.70 7.65
CA PRO A 456 -8.18 6.98 6.77
C PRO A 456 -8.19 6.12 5.51
N TRP A 457 -7.85 6.69 4.35
CA TRP A 457 -7.80 5.96 3.09
C TRP A 457 -6.60 5.00 3.04
N GLY A 458 -5.47 5.36 3.66
CA GLY A 458 -4.30 4.48 3.76
C GLY A 458 -3.80 3.98 2.40
N THR A 459 -3.44 2.69 2.31
CA THR A 459 -2.95 2.08 1.06
C THR A 459 -4.01 1.97 -0.03
N VAL A 460 -5.29 2.10 0.32
CA VAL A 460 -6.41 1.98 -0.62
C VAL A 460 -6.37 3.07 -1.69
N VAL A 461 -5.73 4.22 -1.44
CA VAL A 461 -5.54 5.28 -2.45
C VAL A 461 -4.74 4.75 -3.65
N GLU A 462 -3.62 4.08 -3.39
CA GLU A 462 -2.77 3.47 -4.42
C GLU A 462 -3.52 2.32 -5.12
N GLU A 463 -4.21 1.48 -4.34
CA GLU A 463 -4.99 0.36 -4.85
C GLU A 463 -6.14 0.80 -5.78
N ALA A 464 -6.80 1.91 -5.44
CA ALA A 464 -7.87 2.51 -6.25
C ALA A 464 -7.32 3.15 -7.53
N ALA A 465 -6.16 3.83 -7.45
CA ALA A 465 -5.50 4.40 -8.63
C ALA A 465 -5.06 3.31 -9.62
N GLU A 466 -4.50 2.20 -9.13
CA GLU A 466 -4.15 1.04 -9.96
C GLU A 466 -5.39 0.38 -10.58
N LEU A 467 -6.47 0.22 -9.80
CA LEU A 467 -7.76 -0.23 -10.35
C LEU A 467 -8.22 0.67 -11.50
N GLY A 468 -8.13 2.00 -11.31
CA GLY A 468 -8.52 2.96 -12.34
C GLY A 468 -7.74 2.79 -13.63
N HIS A 469 -6.41 2.65 -13.52
CA HIS A 469 -5.55 2.42 -14.69
C HIS A 469 -5.85 1.09 -15.39
N GLU A 470 -6.03 0.00 -14.66
CA GLU A 470 -6.36 -1.30 -15.26
C GLU A 470 -7.76 -1.31 -15.91
N LEU A 471 -8.71 -0.60 -15.30
CA LEU A 471 -10.05 -0.41 -15.86
C LEU A 471 -10.00 0.39 -17.17
N GLU A 472 -9.22 1.47 -17.22
CA GLU A 472 -8.99 2.24 -18.46
C GLU A 472 -8.46 1.33 -19.58
N VAL A 473 -7.42 0.54 -19.30
CA VAL A 473 -6.84 -0.40 -20.28
C VAL A 473 -7.87 -1.45 -20.71
N ALA A 474 -8.67 -1.98 -19.79
CA ALA A 474 -9.71 -2.96 -20.11
C ALA A 474 -10.80 -2.36 -21.00
N LEU A 475 -11.24 -1.13 -20.71
CA LEU A 475 -12.24 -0.40 -21.51
C LEU A 475 -11.72 -0.06 -22.89
N GLN A 476 -10.46 0.38 -23.00
CA GLN A 476 -9.83 0.65 -24.30
C GLN A 476 -9.75 -0.62 -25.15
N ARG A 477 -9.29 -1.74 -24.57
CA ARG A 477 -9.22 -3.02 -25.29
C ARG A 477 -10.59 -3.51 -25.74
N ARG A 478 -11.62 -3.31 -24.91
CA ARG A 478 -13.00 -3.63 -25.28
C ARG A 478 -13.47 -2.77 -26.45
N ALA A 479 -13.21 -1.46 -26.42
CA ALA A 479 -13.57 -0.56 -27.51
C ALA A 479 -12.84 -0.92 -28.81
N GLU A 480 -11.54 -1.24 -28.73
CA GLU A 480 -10.74 -1.72 -29.87
C GLU A 480 -11.29 -3.03 -30.44
N ALA A 481 -11.67 -3.98 -29.58
CA ALA A 481 -12.27 -5.24 -30.00
C ALA A 481 -13.63 -5.04 -30.69
N GLN A 482 -14.48 -4.15 -30.17
CA GLN A 482 -15.76 -3.80 -30.78
C GLN A 482 -15.58 -3.10 -32.14
N LEU A 483 -14.63 -2.17 -32.24
CA LEU A 483 -14.29 -1.52 -33.52
C LEU A 483 -13.73 -2.52 -34.54
N ALA A 484 -12.88 -3.45 -34.09
CA ALA A 484 -12.37 -4.52 -34.92
C ALA A 484 -13.51 -5.43 -35.41
N GLU A 485 -14.47 -5.79 -34.55
CA GLU A 485 -15.63 -6.59 -34.94
C GLU A 485 -16.51 -5.87 -35.98
N LEU A 486 -16.81 -4.58 -35.78
CA LEU A 486 -17.56 -3.78 -36.76
C LEU A 486 -16.82 -3.68 -38.10
N ALA A 487 -15.49 -3.56 -38.08
CA ALA A 487 -14.67 -3.56 -39.29
C ALA A 487 -14.66 -4.91 -40.04
N MET A 488 -15.19 -5.99 -39.43
CA MET A 488 -15.36 -7.31 -40.04
C MET A 488 -16.75 -7.54 -40.63
N ARG A 489 -17.66 -6.56 -40.56
CA ARG A 489 -19.05 -6.67 -41.06
C ARG A 489 -19.26 -5.87 -42.35
N ASP A 490 -20.20 -6.31 -43.18
CA ASP A 490 -20.69 -5.58 -44.36
C ASP A 490 -21.78 -4.58 -43.92
N ALA A 491 -21.65 -3.32 -44.35
CA ALA A 491 -22.47 -2.22 -43.84
C ALA A 491 -23.95 -2.31 -44.26
N LEU A 492 -24.26 -3.00 -45.35
CA LEU A 492 -25.65 -3.14 -45.83
C LEU A 492 -26.32 -4.38 -45.21
N THR A 493 -25.64 -5.52 -45.21
CA THR A 493 -26.25 -6.82 -44.84
C THR A 493 -26.03 -7.26 -43.40
N GLY A 494 -25.02 -6.69 -42.69
CA GLY A 494 -24.61 -7.18 -41.37
C GLY A 494 -23.89 -8.55 -41.39
N LEU A 495 -23.73 -9.15 -42.57
CA LEU A 495 -22.91 -10.35 -42.77
C LEU A 495 -21.43 -10.03 -42.49
N TYR A 496 -20.61 -11.07 -42.34
CA TYR A 496 -19.17 -10.88 -42.36
C TYR A 496 -18.71 -10.36 -43.73
N ASN A 497 -17.67 -9.54 -43.77
CA ASN A 497 -17.14 -8.98 -45.00
C ASN A 497 -15.94 -9.76 -45.53
N ARG A 498 -15.44 -9.35 -46.71
CA ARG A 498 -14.25 -9.93 -47.35
C ARG A 498 -13.04 -10.02 -46.40
N ARG A 499 -12.81 -9.02 -45.54
CA ARG A 499 -11.67 -9.00 -44.62
C ARG A 499 -11.77 -10.14 -43.61
N TYR A 500 -12.94 -10.36 -43.01
CA TYR A 500 -13.17 -11.47 -42.10
C TYR A 500 -12.85 -12.82 -42.74
N LEU A 501 -13.29 -13.05 -43.98
CA LEU A 501 -13.03 -14.30 -44.70
C LEU A 501 -11.53 -14.54 -44.89
N VAL A 502 -10.79 -13.52 -45.34
CA VAL A 502 -9.34 -13.63 -45.54
C VAL A 502 -8.61 -13.94 -44.23
N GLU A 503 -8.95 -13.24 -43.14
CA GLU A 503 -8.33 -13.48 -41.84
C GLU A 503 -8.71 -14.86 -41.25
N ARG A 504 -9.97 -15.30 -41.42
CA ARG A 504 -10.43 -16.61 -40.96
C ARG A 504 -9.74 -17.76 -41.71
N LEU A 505 -9.50 -17.61 -43.01
CA LEU A 505 -8.75 -18.58 -43.82
C LEU A 505 -7.26 -18.60 -43.45
N ALA A 506 -6.67 -17.47 -43.07
CA ALA A 506 -5.26 -17.36 -42.68
C ALA A 506 -4.96 -17.95 -41.29
N THR A 507 -5.83 -17.73 -40.30
CA THR A 507 -5.59 -18.06 -38.88
C THR A 507 -5.99 -19.47 -38.47
N ARG A 508 -7.14 -19.97 -38.92
CA ARG A 508 -7.66 -21.30 -38.56
C ARG A 508 -7.47 -22.37 -39.63
N GLY A 509 -6.91 -21.99 -40.78
CA GLY A 509 -6.85 -22.84 -41.97
C GLY A 509 -8.26 -23.20 -42.49
N PRO A 510 -8.40 -23.51 -43.78
CA PRO A 510 -9.68 -23.92 -44.33
C PRO A 510 -10.08 -25.34 -43.91
N VAL A 511 -9.30 -26.11 -43.15
CA VAL A 511 -9.63 -27.52 -42.91
C VAL A 511 -9.31 -27.94 -41.47
N GLY A 512 -10.35 -28.15 -40.67
CA GLY A 512 -10.26 -28.97 -39.45
C GLY A 512 -10.32 -30.45 -39.82
N GLU A 513 -10.10 -31.36 -38.86
CA GLU A 513 -10.16 -32.82 -39.10
C GLU A 513 -11.49 -33.30 -39.72
N ALA A 514 -12.54 -32.49 -39.64
CA ALA A 514 -13.88 -32.77 -40.16
C ALA A 514 -14.15 -32.29 -41.61
N GLY A 515 -13.16 -31.71 -42.32
CA GLY A 515 -13.30 -31.20 -43.71
C GLY A 515 -14.12 -29.91 -43.81
N LYS A 516 -13.92 -29.12 -44.87
CA LYS A 516 -14.74 -27.90 -45.14
C LYS A 516 -15.10 -27.77 -46.61
N ALA A 517 -16.15 -27.00 -46.87
CA ALA A 517 -16.47 -26.57 -48.23
C ALA A 517 -16.65 -25.05 -48.31
N MET A 518 -16.32 -24.50 -49.46
CA MET A 518 -16.55 -23.09 -49.80
C MET A 518 -17.50 -23.02 -50.98
N LEU A 519 -18.57 -22.25 -50.81
CA LEU A 519 -19.55 -21.96 -51.83
C LEU A 519 -19.40 -20.49 -52.19
N PHE A 520 -19.03 -20.19 -53.43
CA PHE A 520 -19.00 -18.84 -53.97
C PHE A 520 -20.30 -18.61 -54.73
N VAL A 521 -21.09 -17.62 -54.33
CA VAL A 521 -22.42 -17.34 -54.88
C VAL A 521 -22.43 -15.94 -55.47
N ASP A 522 -22.86 -15.80 -56.71
CA ASP A 522 -23.01 -14.51 -57.39
C ASP A 522 -24.40 -14.42 -58.03
N LEU A 523 -25.06 -13.27 -57.85
CA LEU A 523 -26.41 -13.05 -58.38
C LEU A 523 -26.38 -12.78 -59.89
N ASP A 524 -27.13 -13.58 -60.62
CA ASP A 524 -27.20 -13.50 -62.07
C ASP A 524 -27.90 -12.21 -62.53
N ASP A 525 -27.23 -11.48 -63.42
CA ASP A 525 -27.75 -10.28 -64.08
C ASP A 525 -28.26 -9.19 -63.12
N PHE A 526 -27.75 -9.16 -61.87
CA PHE A 526 -28.17 -8.24 -60.81
C PHE A 526 -28.05 -6.76 -61.19
N LYS A 527 -27.07 -6.40 -62.02
CA LYS A 527 -26.97 -5.03 -62.58
C LYS A 527 -28.25 -4.58 -63.29
N SER A 528 -28.93 -5.49 -63.99
CA SER A 528 -30.19 -5.19 -64.68
C SER A 528 -31.31 -4.84 -63.69
N VAL A 529 -31.28 -5.41 -62.48
CA VAL A 529 -32.23 -5.05 -61.41
C VAL A 529 -32.00 -3.62 -60.96
N ASN A 530 -30.75 -3.22 -60.75
CA ASN A 530 -30.40 -1.85 -60.38
C ASN A 530 -30.76 -0.85 -61.50
N ASP A 531 -30.43 -1.18 -62.74
CA ASP A 531 -30.69 -0.31 -63.89
C ASP A 531 -32.19 -0.13 -64.15
N ALA A 532 -33.02 -1.16 -63.90
CA ALA A 532 -34.47 -1.13 -64.13
C ALA A 532 -35.28 -0.59 -62.93
N HIS A 533 -34.86 -0.84 -61.70
CA HIS A 533 -35.67 -0.59 -60.49
C HIS A 533 -35.01 0.35 -59.46
N GLY A 534 -33.75 0.72 -59.68
CA GLY A 534 -32.97 1.60 -58.82
C GLY A 534 -32.24 0.87 -57.69
N HIS A 535 -31.24 1.54 -57.11
CA HIS A 535 -30.38 0.99 -56.07
C HIS A 535 -31.14 0.53 -54.81
N ASP A 536 -32.17 1.24 -54.37
CA ASP A 536 -32.99 0.82 -53.21
C ASP A 536 -33.60 -0.58 -53.40
N ALA A 537 -34.02 -0.91 -54.64
CA ALA A 537 -34.58 -2.21 -54.97
C ALA A 537 -33.49 -3.29 -55.03
N GLY A 538 -32.30 -2.94 -55.52
CA GLY A 538 -31.13 -3.82 -55.47
C GLY A 538 -30.67 -4.12 -54.04
N ASP A 539 -30.64 -3.10 -53.18
CA ASP A 539 -30.30 -3.26 -51.76
C ASP A 539 -31.30 -4.17 -51.04
N ALA A 540 -32.60 -4.03 -51.34
CA ALA A 540 -33.64 -4.94 -50.82
C ALA A 540 -33.43 -6.39 -51.29
N VAL A 541 -33.02 -6.59 -52.55
CA VAL A 541 -32.67 -7.93 -53.06
C VAL A 541 -31.45 -8.49 -52.33
N ILE A 542 -30.40 -7.69 -52.15
CA ILE A 542 -29.18 -8.10 -51.42
C ILE A 542 -29.50 -8.50 -49.98
N LEU A 543 -30.33 -7.70 -49.28
CA LEU A 543 -30.77 -7.99 -47.92
C LEU A 543 -31.55 -9.29 -47.82
N GLU A 544 -32.50 -9.51 -48.74
CA GLU A 544 -33.30 -10.73 -48.76
C GLU A 544 -32.46 -11.97 -49.09
N VAL A 545 -31.53 -11.85 -50.05
CA VAL A 545 -30.57 -12.93 -50.37
C VAL A 545 -29.70 -13.25 -49.15
N ALA A 546 -29.19 -12.23 -48.45
CA ALA A 546 -28.41 -12.44 -47.23
C ALA A 546 -29.20 -13.22 -46.18
N ASN A 547 -30.48 -12.86 -45.95
CA ASN A 547 -31.36 -13.57 -45.01
C ASN A 547 -31.56 -15.03 -45.43
N ARG A 548 -31.85 -15.30 -46.70
CA ARG A 548 -32.06 -16.66 -47.21
C ARG A 548 -30.81 -17.53 -47.09
N LEU A 549 -29.64 -16.95 -47.34
CA LEU A 549 -28.37 -17.63 -47.14
C LEU A 549 -28.15 -17.97 -45.67
N ILE A 550 -28.47 -17.08 -44.73
CA ILE A 550 -28.42 -17.36 -43.30
C ILE A 550 -29.39 -18.48 -42.92
N GLU A 551 -30.67 -18.38 -43.30
CA GLU A 551 -31.71 -19.36 -42.95
C GLU A 551 -31.45 -20.75 -43.54
N SER A 552 -30.77 -20.81 -44.68
CA SER A 552 -30.41 -22.07 -45.36
C SER A 552 -29.08 -22.67 -44.86
N SER A 553 -28.37 -21.95 -43.99
CA SER A 553 -27.09 -22.34 -43.38
C SER A 553 -27.27 -22.79 -41.92
N ARG A 554 -26.31 -23.57 -41.40
CA ARG A 554 -26.31 -24.02 -40.00
C ARG A 554 -25.65 -22.98 -39.11
N GLU A 555 -25.83 -23.12 -37.79
CA GLU A 555 -25.23 -22.21 -36.80
C GLU A 555 -23.69 -22.15 -36.88
N GLN A 556 -23.02 -23.25 -37.26
CA GLN A 556 -21.56 -23.29 -37.43
C GLN A 556 -21.06 -22.73 -38.77
N ASP A 557 -21.95 -22.60 -39.77
CA ASP A 557 -21.60 -22.15 -41.12
C ASP A 557 -21.47 -20.63 -41.13
N VAL A 558 -20.65 -20.11 -42.04
CA VAL A 558 -20.38 -18.68 -42.13
C VAL A 558 -20.86 -18.13 -43.45
N VAL A 559 -21.75 -17.16 -43.40
CA VAL A 559 -22.15 -16.39 -44.57
C VAL A 559 -21.37 -15.06 -44.59
N VAL A 560 -20.72 -14.80 -45.72
CA VAL A 560 -19.86 -13.64 -45.96
C VAL A 560 -20.36 -12.92 -47.21
N ARG A 561 -20.41 -11.59 -47.20
CA ARG A 561 -20.54 -10.79 -48.42
C ARG A 561 -19.18 -10.22 -48.83
N LEU A 562 -18.76 -10.52 -50.05
CA LEU A 562 -17.47 -10.04 -50.57
C LEU A 562 -17.53 -8.60 -51.09
N GLY A 563 -18.71 -8.18 -51.54
CA GLY A 563 -19.00 -6.87 -52.13
C GLY A 563 -19.98 -7.02 -53.30
N GLY A 564 -20.75 -5.97 -53.61
CA GLY A 564 -21.73 -6.02 -54.72
C GLY A 564 -22.78 -7.12 -54.52
N ASP A 565 -22.86 -8.02 -55.47
CA ASP A 565 -23.73 -9.18 -55.58
C ASP A 565 -23.05 -10.52 -55.23
N GLU A 566 -21.80 -10.49 -54.74
CA GLU A 566 -21.01 -11.68 -54.42
C GLU A 566 -21.09 -12.05 -52.92
N PHE A 567 -21.38 -13.32 -52.67
CA PHE A 567 -21.44 -13.94 -51.35
C PHE A 567 -20.57 -15.19 -51.30
N VAL A 568 -20.11 -15.53 -50.10
CA VAL A 568 -19.43 -16.79 -49.82
C VAL A 568 -20.09 -17.46 -48.62
N VAL A 569 -20.36 -18.76 -48.73
CA VAL A 569 -20.76 -19.61 -47.60
C VAL A 569 -19.63 -20.58 -47.31
N LEU A 570 -19.10 -20.54 -46.09
CA LEU A 570 -18.10 -21.48 -45.59
C LEU A 570 -18.80 -22.52 -44.72
N LEU A 571 -18.82 -23.76 -45.19
CA LEU A 571 -19.38 -24.90 -44.47
C LEU A 571 -18.30 -25.61 -43.67
N ASP A 572 -18.57 -25.89 -42.38
CA ASP A 572 -17.65 -26.62 -41.50
C ASP A 572 -18.19 -28.02 -41.20
N GLY A 573 -17.31 -29.04 -41.25
CA GLY A 573 -17.67 -30.42 -40.96
C GLY A 573 -18.41 -31.13 -42.09
N VAL A 574 -17.92 -31.01 -43.34
CA VAL A 574 -18.60 -31.53 -44.54
C VAL A 574 -18.24 -32.97 -44.92
N ILE A 575 -17.37 -33.65 -44.16
CA ILE A 575 -17.04 -35.06 -44.46
C ILE A 575 -18.29 -35.93 -44.37
N GLY A 576 -18.60 -36.61 -45.49
CA GLY A 576 -19.77 -37.47 -45.60
C GLY A 576 -21.07 -36.75 -45.94
N GLU A 577 -21.02 -35.44 -46.20
CA GLU A 577 -22.17 -34.65 -46.65
C GLU A 577 -22.21 -34.47 -48.16
N ASP A 578 -23.43 -34.32 -48.69
CA ASP A 578 -23.65 -33.94 -50.08
C ASP A 578 -23.63 -32.42 -50.21
N VAL A 579 -22.42 -31.87 -50.36
CA VAL A 579 -22.17 -30.43 -50.47
C VAL A 579 -22.82 -29.83 -51.71
N GLU A 580 -22.88 -30.57 -52.81
CA GLU A 580 -23.53 -30.13 -54.05
C GLU A 580 -25.04 -29.96 -53.83
N ALA A 581 -25.71 -30.91 -53.15
CA ALA A 581 -27.11 -30.77 -52.78
C ALA A 581 -27.38 -29.59 -51.83
N ILE A 582 -26.45 -29.28 -50.91
CA ILE A 582 -26.55 -28.10 -50.03
C ILE A 582 -26.45 -26.81 -50.86
N ALA A 583 -25.49 -26.74 -51.79
CA ALA A 583 -25.31 -25.59 -52.68
C ALA A 583 -26.52 -25.40 -53.61
N ASP A 584 -27.09 -26.49 -54.14
CA ASP A 584 -28.29 -26.44 -54.98
C ASP A 584 -29.48 -25.89 -54.18
N ARG A 585 -29.67 -26.36 -52.94
CA ARG A 585 -30.73 -25.84 -52.06
C ARG A 585 -30.57 -24.34 -51.81
N LEU A 586 -29.34 -23.87 -51.59
CA LEU A 586 -29.04 -22.44 -51.41
C LEU A 586 -29.40 -21.65 -52.67
N VAL A 587 -28.96 -22.10 -53.86
CA VAL A 587 -29.29 -21.44 -55.14
C VAL A 587 -30.80 -21.42 -55.38
N GLN A 588 -31.51 -22.52 -55.12
CA GLN A 588 -32.97 -22.57 -55.27
C GLN A 588 -33.71 -21.66 -54.28
N SER A 589 -33.18 -21.48 -53.06
CA SER A 589 -33.75 -20.53 -52.10
C SER A 589 -33.68 -19.09 -52.64
N ILE A 590 -32.60 -18.72 -53.33
CA ILE A 590 -32.42 -17.39 -53.93
C ILE A 590 -33.41 -17.16 -55.07
N ALA A 591 -33.70 -18.19 -55.87
CA ALA A 591 -34.63 -18.10 -57.01
C ALA A 591 -36.09 -17.82 -56.64
N VAL A 592 -36.47 -17.96 -55.36
CA VAL A 592 -37.82 -17.63 -54.89
C VAL A 592 -38.11 -16.13 -55.10
N PRO A 593 -39.27 -15.72 -55.64
CA PRO A 593 -39.56 -14.31 -55.88
C PRO A 593 -39.40 -13.42 -54.63
N ILE A 594 -38.74 -12.28 -54.78
CA ILE A 594 -38.44 -11.30 -53.74
C ILE A 594 -39.45 -10.16 -53.85
N VAL A 595 -40.22 -9.94 -52.79
CA VAL A 595 -41.18 -8.83 -52.74
C VAL A 595 -40.46 -7.57 -52.26
N THR A 596 -40.29 -6.60 -53.15
CA THR A 596 -39.79 -5.27 -52.79
C THR A 596 -40.94 -4.26 -52.69
N SER A 597 -40.66 -3.07 -52.18
CA SER A 597 -41.65 -1.97 -52.12
C SER A 597 -42.14 -1.50 -53.49
N ARG A 598 -41.43 -1.83 -54.59
CA ARG A 598 -41.72 -1.37 -55.95
C ARG A 598 -42.19 -2.47 -56.90
N ALA A 599 -41.74 -3.71 -56.71
CA ALA A 599 -42.05 -4.84 -57.59
C ALA A 599 -41.77 -6.20 -56.92
N VAL A 600 -42.33 -7.26 -57.50
CA VAL A 600 -41.90 -8.63 -57.24
C VAL A 600 -40.79 -8.97 -58.24
N LEU A 601 -39.59 -9.24 -57.73
CA LEU A 601 -38.40 -9.48 -58.54
C LEU A 601 -38.01 -10.96 -58.45
N SER A 602 -37.53 -11.53 -59.55
CA SER A 602 -36.93 -12.85 -59.57
C SER A 602 -35.48 -12.72 -59.99
N VAL A 603 -34.58 -13.16 -59.10
CA VAL A 603 -33.13 -13.17 -59.33
C VAL A 603 -32.65 -14.60 -59.12
N THR A 604 -31.75 -15.07 -59.98
CA THR A 604 -31.12 -16.38 -59.82
C THR A 604 -29.67 -16.20 -59.37
N ALA A 605 -29.02 -17.29 -58.97
CA ALA A 605 -27.61 -17.24 -58.60
C ALA A 605 -26.82 -18.35 -59.29
N SER A 606 -25.57 -18.04 -59.62
CA SER A 606 -24.59 -19.03 -60.03
C SER A 606 -23.69 -19.33 -58.85
N CYS A 607 -23.47 -20.61 -58.55
CA CYS A 607 -22.68 -21.04 -57.40
C CYS A 607 -21.50 -21.94 -57.79
N GLY A 608 -20.32 -21.62 -57.29
CA GLY A 608 -19.12 -22.43 -57.39
C GLY A 608 -18.82 -23.13 -56.08
N VAL A 609 -18.54 -24.43 -56.11
CA VAL A 609 -18.34 -25.25 -54.91
C VAL A 609 -16.94 -25.84 -54.91
N VAL A 610 -16.22 -25.68 -53.81
CA VAL A 610 -14.94 -26.38 -53.60
C VAL A 610 -14.94 -27.06 -52.24
N VAL A 611 -14.65 -28.35 -52.24
CA VAL A 611 -14.48 -29.15 -51.03
C VAL A 611 -12.99 -29.27 -50.74
N ALA A 612 -12.59 -28.91 -49.53
CA ALA A 612 -11.21 -29.02 -49.04
C ALA A 612 -11.11 -30.19 -48.06
N GLU A 613 -10.41 -31.25 -48.47
CA GLU A 613 -10.14 -32.42 -47.63
C GLU A 613 -9.08 -32.14 -46.57
N PRO A 614 -9.08 -32.89 -45.45
CA PRO A 614 -8.03 -32.82 -44.42
C PRO A 614 -6.62 -32.82 -45.00
N GLY A 615 -5.85 -31.75 -44.72
CA GLY A 615 -4.48 -31.59 -45.22
C GLY A 615 -4.32 -30.86 -46.55
N SER A 616 -5.41 -30.36 -47.14
CA SER A 616 -5.36 -29.54 -48.37
C SER A 616 -4.53 -28.25 -48.18
N PRO A 617 -3.77 -27.80 -49.21
CA PRO A 617 -3.02 -26.56 -49.14
C PRO A 617 -3.90 -25.35 -48.83
N ARG A 618 -3.37 -24.40 -48.06
CA ARG A 618 -4.11 -23.22 -47.59
C ARG A 618 -4.44 -22.18 -48.68
N VAL A 619 -3.79 -22.27 -49.84
CA VAL A 619 -3.79 -21.21 -50.87
C VAL A 619 -4.73 -21.61 -52.02
N GLY A 620 -5.56 -20.66 -52.45
CA GLY A 620 -6.34 -20.77 -53.68
C GLY A 620 -7.78 -21.32 -53.56
N LEU A 621 -8.30 -21.54 -52.35
CA LEU A 621 -9.68 -22.04 -52.17
C LEU A 621 -10.73 -21.06 -52.72
N LEU A 622 -10.56 -19.77 -52.41
CA LEU A 622 -11.46 -18.72 -52.89
C LEU A 622 -11.39 -18.57 -54.41
N GLU A 623 -10.18 -18.61 -54.97
CA GLU A 623 -9.93 -18.53 -56.41
C GLU A 623 -10.50 -19.75 -57.16
N ALA A 624 -10.41 -20.94 -56.58
CA ALA A 624 -10.99 -22.15 -57.13
C ALA A 624 -12.52 -22.11 -57.12
N ALA A 625 -13.12 -21.61 -56.03
CA ALA A 625 -14.57 -21.48 -55.92
C ALA A 625 -15.12 -20.40 -56.87
N ASP A 626 -14.41 -19.28 -57.02
CA ASP A 626 -14.73 -18.25 -58.02
C ASP A 626 -14.64 -18.82 -59.46
N ALA A 627 -13.58 -19.57 -59.78
CA ALA A 627 -13.45 -20.22 -61.09
C ALA A 627 -14.57 -21.23 -61.36
N ALA A 628 -15.03 -21.96 -60.33
CA ALA A 628 -16.18 -22.85 -60.44
C ALA A 628 -17.50 -22.07 -60.65
N MET A 629 -17.70 -20.98 -59.92
CA MET A 629 -18.88 -20.11 -60.10
C MET A 629 -18.93 -19.54 -61.53
N TYR A 630 -17.78 -19.14 -62.06
CA TYR A 630 -17.68 -18.66 -63.44
C TYR A 630 -18.04 -19.74 -64.47
N ARG A 631 -17.70 -21.01 -64.22
CA ARG A 631 -18.19 -22.15 -65.03
C ARG A 631 -19.71 -22.28 -64.96
N ALA A 632 -20.30 -22.14 -63.77
CA ALA A 632 -21.76 -22.16 -63.60
C ALA A 632 -22.46 -21.05 -64.42
N LYS A 633 -21.91 -19.83 -64.41
CA LYS A 633 -22.42 -18.71 -65.23
C LYS A 633 -22.41 -19.04 -66.73
N HIS A 634 -21.30 -19.55 -67.26
CA HIS A 634 -21.16 -19.88 -68.70
C HIS A 634 -21.97 -21.10 -69.13
N ALA A 635 -22.24 -22.02 -68.22
CA ALA A 635 -23.05 -23.21 -68.50
C ALA A 635 -24.57 -22.91 -68.56
N GLY A 636 -24.98 -21.64 -68.39
CA GLY A 636 -26.36 -21.20 -68.53
C GLY A 636 -27.00 -20.66 -67.25
N ARG A 637 -26.19 -20.25 -66.26
CA ARG A 637 -26.63 -19.60 -65.01
C ARG A 637 -27.58 -20.46 -64.15
N ASN A 638 -28.03 -19.93 -63.02
CA ASN A 638 -28.97 -20.56 -62.07
C ASN A 638 -28.63 -22.01 -61.70
N ARG A 639 -27.38 -22.26 -61.32
CA ARG A 639 -26.88 -23.62 -61.07
C ARG A 639 -25.62 -23.62 -60.20
N VAL A 640 -25.28 -24.82 -59.76
CA VAL A 640 -24.02 -25.13 -59.11
C VAL A 640 -23.00 -25.67 -60.12
N SER A 641 -21.73 -25.39 -59.89
CA SER A 641 -20.59 -26.07 -60.53
C SER A 641 -19.53 -26.37 -59.47
N LEU A 642 -18.96 -27.57 -59.54
CA LEU A 642 -17.73 -27.94 -58.85
C LEU A 642 -16.50 -27.43 -59.61
#